data_AF-K0K8F5-F1
#
_entry.id   AF-K0K8F5-F1
#
_cell.length_a   1.000
_cell.length_b   1.000
_cell.length_c   1.000
_cell.angle_alpha   90.00
_cell.angle_beta   90.00
_cell.angle_gamma   90.00
#
_symmetry.space_group_name_H-M   'P 1'
#
loop_
_entity.id
_entity.type
_entity.pdbx_description
1 polymer ?
#
loop_
_entity_poly.entity_id
_entity_poly.type
_entity_poly.pdbx_seq_one_letter_code
_entity_poly.pdbx_strand_id
1 'polypeptide(L)'
;MEAFTLEDRYLREDGVVHLSGVQALVRVLFDRVRHDRGRGEDTAVFVSGYEGSPLAGYDLELARRATLLAKHDVVHRPGLNEELAATSVMGSQLTGALPGRRYRGVTGVWYGKAPGLDRATDALRHANLAGTDPHGGAVALVGDDPNAKSSTVPCASDLALADLAIPVFYPADSQDVLDHGLHAVELSRAAGVWSSLKIVANVADASSTALVSPGWTAPEMPGHAYRHKPTSRLLGTELAGLERSLYTVRLPLALEYVRASGVNRIVRGRAGDRVGIVTAGKSYLDVRQALDRLGLTGDTLSRHGIRLLKLGVIHPVEPSVVREFADGLDTVVVVEEKRSFIEAAVKDVLYGRANAPAVHGKTGPDGRTLFGEIGELDPDGIATGLARLLAPLGIESVDAWRQRGRRERIAVPLLARTPYFCSGCPHNSSTKVPEGTIVGGGIGCHTMSLFMDPEQVGSLVGVTQMGGEGTQWIGMAPFVETPHFTQNIGDGTFTHSGSLAVRAAVAAGVNVTYKLLYNSAVAMTGGQDAVGGLPVEKIAALLLLEGVRKVVVTSDAPRALRRRSFPAGVEVRDRSELLRTQEELAKVGGVTVLIHDQECAAEKRRKRRRGKQEAPATRVVINERVCEGCGDCGTKSNCLSVQPVPTEFGRKTAIHQSSCNVDYSCLDGDCPSFLTVVPGGGKPRRSAAGELAADAVPEPVRGGPDFAVRITGIGGTGVVTVGQILATAAVLEGRHVRTLDQTGLAQKGGAVVSDLKVTAAPTDRAAKLAAGECDLYLACDALVGADPANLASTDPARTVAVVSTTEVPTGKMVVDTSVAFPEPGRIHSVLESATARTVALDARAVAEELFGDGQFANILQLGAAYQTGALPLPAAAIERAIELNGVAVAANVQAFRHGRRLVASPASAAPTPPAESAPALSPAARAVRAVVRAEPGTELARVLDIRVPELVAYQDEKYARAYVEFVERVRVLEGGSTDVTVEVARNLYKLMAYKDEYEVARLSLDPALTEKIKAEFGEGARAAYRLHPPVLRALGMKKKIALGPWFRPVFRVLAAGRKLRGTRLDLFGYAHVRRVERELVTEYQAAVVRAFRASDVDRAAVAELAALPDMVRGYEDVKLANVKQYRDRQQEILARLADLPVPTA
;
A
#
# COMPACT_ATOMS: atom_id res chain seq x y z
N MET A 1 -27.15 20.11 23.77
CA MET A 1 -26.22 19.08 23.30
C MET A 1 -24.89 19.75 23.08
N GLU A 2 -23.85 19.39 23.85
CA GLU A 2 -22.48 19.82 23.53
C GLU A 2 -22.14 19.40 22.10
N ALA A 3 -21.47 20.27 21.35
CA ALA A 3 -21.09 19.99 19.98
C ALA A 3 -20.03 18.87 19.96
N PHE A 4 -20.35 17.73 19.32
CA PHE A 4 -19.42 16.60 19.16
C PHE A 4 -18.09 17.06 18.55
N THR A 5 -16.98 16.71 19.20
CA THR A 5 -15.62 16.95 18.69
C THR A 5 -14.86 15.65 18.54
N LEU A 6 -13.84 15.63 17.67
CA LEU A 6 -12.98 14.45 17.54
C LEU A 6 -12.15 14.18 18.81
N GLU A 7 -11.96 15.17 19.69
CA GLU A 7 -11.24 15.02 20.97
C GLU A 7 -12.08 14.33 22.04
N ASP A 8 -13.40 14.26 21.87
CA ASP A 8 -14.31 13.59 22.81
C ASP A 8 -13.92 12.12 23.02
N ARG A 9 -13.27 11.49 22.02
CA ARG A 9 -12.74 10.13 22.16
C ARG A 9 -11.74 9.96 23.30
N TYR A 10 -11.09 11.04 23.75
CA TYR A 10 -10.17 11.05 24.91
C TYR A 10 -10.75 11.77 26.12
N LEU A 11 -11.56 12.80 25.90
CA LEU A 11 -12.02 13.70 26.95
C LEU A 11 -13.36 13.29 27.57
N ARG A 12 -14.26 12.65 26.81
CA ARG A 12 -15.55 12.19 27.33
C ARG A 12 -15.32 11.06 28.34
N GLU A 13 -15.77 11.27 29.57
CA GLU A 13 -15.61 10.32 30.67
C GLU A 13 -16.78 9.33 30.79
N ASP A 14 -17.96 9.68 30.26
CA ASP A 14 -19.16 8.83 30.30
C ASP A 14 -19.91 8.83 28.96
N GLY A 15 -20.45 7.68 28.57
CA GLY A 15 -21.25 7.48 27.36
C GLY A 15 -20.51 6.84 26.18
N VAL A 16 -20.99 7.05 24.95
CA VAL A 16 -20.43 6.44 23.74
C VAL A 16 -19.34 7.30 23.12
N VAL A 17 -18.24 6.66 22.73
CA VAL A 17 -17.11 7.23 21.98
C VAL A 17 -16.77 6.38 20.76
N HIS A 18 -16.07 6.96 19.79
CA HIS A 18 -15.59 6.23 18.61
C HIS A 18 -14.08 6.42 18.44
N LEU A 19 -13.36 5.30 18.39
CA LEU A 19 -11.90 5.29 18.36
C LEU A 19 -11.35 4.00 17.72
N SER A 20 -10.13 4.09 17.20
CA SER A 20 -9.37 2.92 16.74
C SER A 20 -8.75 2.14 17.89
N GLY A 21 -8.31 0.90 17.67
CA GLY A 21 -7.57 0.14 18.68
C GLY A 21 -6.31 0.87 19.17
N VAL A 22 -5.55 1.51 18.28
CA VAL A 22 -4.40 2.35 18.66
C VAL A 22 -4.83 3.54 19.54
N GLN A 23 -5.95 4.18 19.22
CA GLN A 23 -6.47 5.29 20.02
C GLN A 23 -7.02 4.81 21.36
N ALA A 24 -7.54 3.58 21.45
CA ALA A 24 -7.94 2.94 22.70
C ALA A 24 -6.74 2.77 23.63
N LEU A 25 -5.60 2.29 23.11
CA LEU A 25 -4.36 2.16 23.87
C LEU A 25 -3.91 3.50 24.48
N VAL A 26 -3.98 4.59 23.70
CA VAL A 26 -3.66 5.94 24.21
C VAL A 26 -4.66 6.36 25.29
N ARG A 27 -5.95 6.07 25.09
CA ARG A 27 -7.00 6.41 26.03
C ARG A 27 -6.84 5.69 27.38
N VAL A 28 -6.45 4.41 27.38
CA VAL A 28 -6.19 3.63 28.61
C VAL A 28 -5.24 4.36 29.54
N LEU A 29 -4.24 5.09 29.01
CA LEU A 29 -3.31 5.87 29.82
C LEU A 29 -4.02 6.99 30.60
N PHE A 30 -4.98 7.67 29.97
CA PHE A 30 -5.76 8.71 30.62
C PHE A 30 -6.74 8.13 31.64
N ASP A 31 -7.44 7.06 31.27
CA ASP A 31 -8.44 6.43 32.12
C ASP A 31 -7.80 5.80 33.37
N ARG A 32 -6.57 5.27 33.25
CA ARG A 32 -5.75 4.84 34.40
C ARG A 32 -5.48 5.98 35.38
N VAL A 33 -5.00 7.12 34.88
CA VAL A 33 -4.69 8.29 35.72
C VAL A 33 -5.95 8.87 36.36
N ARG A 34 -7.05 8.94 35.61
CA ARG A 34 -8.36 9.37 36.13
C ARG A 34 -8.82 8.46 37.27
N HIS A 35 -8.75 7.15 37.09
CA HIS A 35 -9.16 6.19 38.10
C HIS A 35 -8.28 6.25 39.36
N ASP A 36 -6.95 6.38 39.20
CA ASP A 36 -6.03 6.56 40.34
C ASP A 36 -6.34 7.85 41.12
N ARG A 37 -6.49 8.98 40.43
CA ARG A 37 -6.83 10.27 41.06
C ARG A 37 -8.20 10.22 41.75
N GLY A 38 -9.17 9.54 41.16
CA GLY A 38 -10.50 9.32 41.77
C GLY A 38 -10.44 8.52 43.08
N ARG A 39 -9.40 7.70 43.27
CA ARG A 39 -9.10 6.95 44.51
C ARG A 39 -8.16 7.69 45.46
N GLY A 40 -7.75 8.92 45.13
CA GLY A 40 -6.78 9.69 45.90
C GLY A 40 -5.34 9.18 45.78
N GLU A 41 -5.02 8.38 44.76
CA GLU A 41 -3.67 7.89 44.50
C GLU A 41 -2.88 8.90 43.65
N ASP A 42 -1.62 9.12 44.02
CA ASP A 42 -0.69 10.00 43.30
C ASP A 42 0.24 9.16 42.41
N THR A 43 -0.18 8.93 41.17
CA THR A 43 0.52 8.08 40.20
C THR A 43 0.84 8.84 38.90
N ALA A 44 1.86 8.34 38.20
CA ALA A 44 2.23 8.81 36.87
C ALA A 44 2.33 7.61 35.90
N VAL A 45 2.44 7.89 34.61
CA VAL A 45 2.59 6.84 33.58
C VAL A 45 3.86 7.10 32.77
N PHE A 46 4.67 6.04 32.57
CA PHE A 46 5.85 6.08 31.72
C PHE A 46 5.66 5.13 30.53
N VAL A 47 5.82 5.65 29.31
CA VAL A 47 5.65 4.89 28.07
C VAL A 47 6.94 4.89 27.27
N SER A 48 7.43 3.72 26.86
CA SER A 48 8.59 3.57 25.99
C SER A 48 8.49 2.30 25.14
N GLY A 49 8.98 2.36 23.91
CA GLY A 49 8.90 1.25 22.96
C GLY A 49 9.54 1.65 21.64
N TYR A 50 9.37 0.83 20.61
CA TYR A 50 9.81 1.16 19.26
C TYR A 50 8.70 0.92 18.25
N GLU A 51 8.57 1.80 17.26
CA GLU A 51 7.48 1.72 16.30
C GLU A 51 7.56 0.47 15.40
N GLY A 52 6.44 -0.20 15.21
CA GLY A 52 6.35 -1.36 14.32
C GLY A 52 4.90 -1.72 14.03
N SER A 53 4.58 -2.01 12.78
CA SER A 53 3.23 -2.45 12.39
C SER A 53 2.86 -3.75 13.12
N PRO A 54 1.65 -3.88 13.70
CA PRO A 54 0.50 -2.98 13.55
C PRO A 54 0.41 -1.80 14.54
N LEU A 55 1.35 -1.66 15.48
CA LEU A 55 1.38 -0.57 16.47
C LEU A 55 2.10 0.69 15.99
N ALA A 56 2.51 0.77 14.72
CA ALA A 56 3.30 1.88 14.18
C ALA A 56 2.63 3.26 14.33
N GLY A 57 1.29 3.31 14.41
CA GLY A 57 0.53 4.53 14.64
C GLY A 57 0.49 5.02 16.10
N TYR A 58 0.91 4.19 17.07
CA TYR A 58 0.79 4.50 18.50
C TYR A 58 1.64 5.71 18.90
N ASP A 59 2.90 5.72 18.53
CA ASP A 59 3.85 6.81 18.82
C ASP A 59 3.42 8.13 18.19
N LEU A 60 2.91 8.04 16.96
CA LEU A 60 2.36 9.18 16.24
C LEU A 60 1.16 9.77 16.97
N GLU A 61 0.27 8.93 17.50
CA GLU A 61 -0.88 9.43 18.25
C GLU A 61 -0.46 9.98 19.62
N LEU A 62 0.46 9.33 20.34
CA LEU A 62 1.05 9.87 21.57
C LEU A 62 1.70 11.25 21.33
N ALA A 63 2.49 11.38 20.27
CA ALA A 63 3.14 12.64 19.91
C ALA A 63 2.12 13.74 19.57
N ARG A 64 1.03 13.43 18.84
CA ARG A 64 -0.06 14.38 18.57
C ARG A 64 -0.77 14.84 19.84
N ARG A 65 -0.77 14.02 20.89
CA ARG A 65 -1.45 14.28 22.17
C ARG A 65 -0.49 14.69 23.30
N ALA A 66 0.75 15.11 22.98
CA ALA A 66 1.75 15.50 23.98
C ALA A 66 1.24 16.49 25.04
N THR A 67 0.45 17.50 24.64
CA THR A 67 -0.16 18.46 25.58
C THR A 67 -1.17 17.81 26.53
N LEU A 68 -1.98 16.87 26.03
CA LEU A 68 -2.96 16.16 26.84
C LEU A 68 -2.30 15.14 27.78
N LEU A 69 -1.24 14.46 27.30
CA LEU A 69 -0.40 13.56 28.09
C LEU A 69 0.25 14.30 29.28
N ALA A 70 0.80 15.49 29.04
CA ALA A 70 1.41 16.29 30.11
C ALA A 70 0.42 16.69 31.21
N LYS A 71 -0.85 16.95 30.87
CA LYS A 71 -1.92 17.25 31.86
C LYS A 71 -2.27 16.06 32.76
N HIS A 72 -1.94 14.84 32.32
CA HIS A 72 -2.23 13.59 33.04
C HIS A 72 -0.95 12.93 33.58
N ASP A 73 0.16 13.68 33.71
CA ASP A 73 1.44 13.14 34.21
C ASP A 73 1.92 11.90 33.41
N VAL A 74 1.61 11.85 32.11
CA VAL A 74 2.05 10.79 31.20
C VAL A 74 3.32 11.22 30.47
N VAL A 75 4.40 10.49 30.70
CA VAL A 75 5.71 10.72 30.09
C VAL A 75 5.96 9.67 29.01
N HIS A 76 5.94 10.11 27.75
CA HIS A 76 6.35 9.29 26.62
C HIS A 76 7.82 9.55 26.25
N ARG A 77 8.60 8.49 26.16
CA ARG A 77 9.99 8.48 25.67
C ARG A 77 10.18 7.30 24.70
N PRO A 78 10.09 7.54 23.38
CA PRO A 78 10.41 6.52 22.39
C PRO A 78 11.79 5.91 22.67
N GLY A 79 11.89 4.59 22.62
CA GLY A 79 13.12 3.85 22.77
C GLY A 79 13.93 3.87 21.48
N LEU A 80 15.25 3.69 21.59
CA LEU A 80 16.11 3.50 20.41
C LEU A 80 15.79 2.17 19.70
N ASN A 81 15.50 1.14 20.50
CA ASN A 81 15.03 -0.17 20.10
C ASN A 81 14.18 -0.76 21.24
N GLU A 82 13.58 -1.92 20.99
CA GLU A 82 12.63 -2.58 21.88
C GLU A 82 13.25 -3.04 23.21
N GLU A 83 14.51 -3.50 23.18
CA GLU A 83 15.24 -4.02 24.34
C GLU A 83 15.58 -2.90 25.35
N LEU A 84 16.09 -1.77 24.86
CA LEU A 84 16.40 -0.61 25.69
C LEU A 84 15.13 0.07 26.21
N ALA A 85 14.04 0.03 25.44
CA ALA A 85 12.73 0.46 25.90
C ALA A 85 12.23 -0.41 27.07
N ALA A 86 12.33 -1.74 26.96
CA ALA A 86 11.94 -2.66 28.05
C ALA A 86 12.73 -2.38 29.32
N THR A 87 14.05 -2.18 29.19
CA THR A 87 14.94 -1.80 30.30
C THR A 87 14.54 -0.44 30.92
N SER A 88 14.14 0.53 30.09
CA SER A 88 13.68 1.84 30.57
C SER A 88 12.38 1.73 31.37
N VAL A 89 11.44 0.89 30.91
CA VAL A 89 10.18 0.63 31.63
C VAL A 89 10.45 -0.13 32.93
N MET A 90 11.35 -1.11 32.94
CA MET A 90 11.82 -1.75 34.19
C MET A 90 12.37 -0.70 35.18
N GLY A 91 13.14 0.27 34.71
CA GLY A 91 13.66 1.37 35.53
C GLY A 91 12.57 2.16 36.26
N SER A 92 11.40 2.36 35.63
CA SER A 92 10.26 3.04 36.28
C SER A 92 9.73 2.28 37.50
N GLN A 93 9.83 0.96 37.51
CA GLN A 93 9.36 0.09 38.60
C GLN A 93 10.33 0.06 39.80
N LEU A 94 11.57 0.50 39.60
CA LEU A 94 12.59 0.56 40.66
C LEU A 94 12.58 1.90 41.42
N THR A 95 11.75 2.87 40.98
CA THR A 95 11.70 4.21 41.56
C THR A 95 11.29 4.23 43.04
N GLY A 96 10.48 3.25 43.48
CA GLY A 96 10.07 3.10 44.88
C GLY A 96 11.22 2.83 45.86
N ALA A 97 12.37 2.36 45.37
CA ALA A 97 13.57 2.11 46.19
C ALA A 97 14.46 3.36 46.34
N LEU A 98 14.17 4.46 45.62
CA LEU A 98 15.00 5.66 45.62
C LEU A 98 14.46 6.74 46.59
N PRO A 99 15.34 7.48 47.28
CA PRO A 99 14.92 8.63 48.09
C PRO A 99 14.42 9.76 47.17
N GLY A 100 13.44 10.54 47.65
CA GLY A 100 12.95 11.72 46.92
C GLY A 100 12.06 11.42 45.71
N ARG A 101 11.39 10.25 45.68
CA ARG A 101 10.42 9.93 44.63
C ARG A 101 9.32 11.01 44.53
N ARG A 102 8.96 11.38 43.30
CA ARG A 102 7.96 12.42 43.00
C ARG A 102 6.51 11.92 43.06
N TYR A 103 6.28 10.66 42.72
CA TYR A 103 4.97 10.00 42.71
C TYR A 103 5.02 8.74 43.57
N ARG A 104 3.86 8.25 44.04
CA ARG A 104 3.76 7.03 44.85
C ARG A 104 4.11 5.78 44.05
N GLY A 105 3.72 5.74 42.77
CA GLY A 105 4.00 4.66 41.82
C GLY A 105 3.95 5.17 40.38
N VAL A 106 4.62 4.45 39.48
CA VAL A 106 4.65 4.77 38.05
C VAL A 106 4.17 3.56 37.27
N THR A 107 3.07 3.69 36.53
CA THR A 107 2.62 2.65 35.60
C THR A 107 3.53 2.65 34.38
N GLY A 108 4.25 1.56 34.16
CA GLY A 108 5.12 1.36 33.02
C GLY A 108 4.37 0.74 31.84
N VAL A 109 4.54 1.29 30.64
CA VAL A 109 3.97 0.72 29.41
C VAL A 109 5.07 0.54 28.38
N TRP A 110 5.31 -0.71 28.01
CA TRP A 110 6.19 -1.07 26.89
C TRP A 110 5.36 -1.32 25.62
N TYR A 111 5.88 -0.99 24.44
CA TYR A 111 5.24 -1.38 23.18
C TYR A 111 6.26 -1.85 22.14
N GLY A 112 5.86 -2.85 21.35
CA GLY A 112 6.62 -3.37 20.23
C GLY A 112 5.82 -4.37 19.41
N LYS A 113 6.23 -4.63 18.17
CA LYS A 113 5.66 -5.74 17.37
C LYS A 113 6.29 -7.08 17.78
N ALA A 114 5.72 -8.20 17.33
CA ALA A 114 6.21 -9.54 17.70
C ALA A 114 7.72 -9.77 17.46
N PRO A 115 8.33 -9.44 16.30
CA PRO A 115 9.80 -9.50 16.17
C PRO A 115 10.58 -8.61 17.15
N GLY A 116 9.98 -7.50 17.59
CA GLY A 116 10.54 -6.64 18.62
C GLY A 116 10.46 -7.26 20.02
N LEU A 117 9.37 -7.99 20.31
CA LEU A 117 9.26 -8.87 21.48
C LEU A 117 10.36 -9.95 21.42
N ASP A 118 10.49 -10.67 20.30
CA ASP A 118 11.50 -11.72 20.12
C ASP A 118 12.89 -11.18 20.45
N ARG A 119 13.23 -9.98 19.94
CA ARG A 119 14.48 -9.27 20.24
C ARG A 119 14.61 -8.86 21.70
N ALA A 120 13.55 -8.37 22.33
CA ALA A 120 13.56 -7.84 23.70
C ALA A 120 13.36 -8.90 24.80
N THR A 121 13.19 -10.17 24.43
CA THR A 121 12.88 -11.28 25.35
C THR A 121 13.80 -11.33 26.57
N ASP A 122 15.11 -11.11 26.39
CA ASP A 122 16.06 -11.11 27.50
C ASP A 122 15.80 -9.96 28.49
N ALA A 123 15.66 -8.73 27.99
CA ALA A 123 15.34 -7.56 28.81
C ALA A 123 13.98 -7.72 29.54
N LEU A 124 12.98 -8.28 28.86
CA LEU A 124 11.66 -8.55 29.46
C LEU A 124 11.72 -9.67 30.51
N ARG A 125 12.56 -10.69 30.33
CA ARG A 125 12.78 -11.74 31.33
C ARG A 125 13.37 -11.14 32.61
N HIS A 126 14.40 -10.30 32.48
CA HIS A 126 14.99 -9.57 33.60
C HIS A 126 13.94 -8.69 34.29
N ALA A 127 13.13 -7.97 33.50
CA ALA A 127 12.12 -7.08 34.01
C ALA A 127 10.98 -7.80 34.77
N ASN A 128 10.46 -8.91 34.23
CA ASN A 128 9.40 -9.66 34.91
C ASN A 128 9.91 -10.38 36.17
N LEU A 129 11.15 -10.91 36.12
CA LEU A 129 11.78 -11.53 37.27
C LEU A 129 11.98 -10.51 38.40
N ALA A 130 12.50 -9.33 38.08
CA ALA A 130 12.63 -8.20 39.01
C ALA A 130 11.30 -7.68 39.55
N GLY A 131 10.21 -7.86 38.78
CA GLY A 131 8.83 -7.57 39.16
C GLY A 131 8.43 -6.10 39.11
N THR A 132 7.19 -5.82 39.52
CA THR A 132 6.53 -4.51 39.37
C THR A 132 6.16 -3.88 40.71
N ASP A 133 6.13 -2.55 40.74
CA ASP A 133 5.77 -1.81 41.96
C ASP A 133 4.26 -1.93 42.21
N PRO A 134 3.80 -2.21 43.46
CA PRO A 134 2.39 -2.40 43.76
C PRO A 134 1.51 -1.15 43.58
N HIS A 135 2.10 0.04 43.45
CA HIS A 135 1.42 1.29 43.10
C HIS A 135 1.65 1.69 41.63
N GLY A 136 2.59 1.05 40.93
CA GLY A 136 2.91 1.30 39.53
C GLY A 136 2.26 0.32 38.59
N GLY A 137 2.75 -0.93 38.59
CA GLY A 137 2.44 -1.95 37.59
C GLY A 137 3.17 -1.72 36.26
N ALA A 138 3.32 -2.77 35.46
CA ALA A 138 3.90 -2.71 34.12
C ALA A 138 3.13 -3.56 33.11
N VAL A 139 2.90 -3.02 31.92
CA VAL A 139 2.14 -3.66 30.84
C VAL A 139 2.93 -3.63 29.52
N ALA A 140 3.03 -4.78 28.85
CA ALA A 140 3.59 -4.91 27.51
C ALA A 140 2.49 -4.92 26.44
N LEU A 141 2.51 -3.96 25.52
CA LEU A 141 1.64 -3.91 24.34
C LEU A 141 2.36 -4.61 23.18
N VAL A 142 1.86 -5.78 22.77
CA VAL A 142 2.52 -6.62 21.77
C VAL A 142 1.70 -6.66 20.49
N GLY A 143 2.25 -6.14 19.39
CA GLY A 143 1.61 -6.10 18.08
C GLY A 143 1.84 -7.37 17.25
N ASP A 144 0.78 -8.12 16.95
CA ASP A 144 0.84 -9.34 16.15
C ASP A 144 0.30 -9.14 14.71
N ASP A 145 1.01 -9.68 13.71
CA ASP A 145 0.60 -9.74 12.30
C ASP A 145 0.59 -11.20 11.80
N PRO A 146 -0.50 -11.94 12.03
CA PRO A 146 -0.62 -13.36 11.69
C PRO A 146 -0.46 -13.69 10.20
N ASN A 147 -0.69 -12.69 9.33
CA ASN A 147 -0.66 -12.82 7.88
C ASN A 147 0.61 -12.24 7.24
N ALA A 148 1.49 -11.61 8.02
CA ALA A 148 2.64 -10.86 7.50
C ALA A 148 2.25 -9.84 6.41
N LYS A 149 1.11 -9.14 6.60
CA LYS A 149 0.65 -8.11 5.65
C LYS A 149 1.68 -6.97 5.55
N SER A 150 2.35 -6.71 6.67
CA SER A 150 3.31 -5.62 6.86
C SER A 150 4.61 -6.07 7.54
N SER A 151 4.66 -7.32 8.03
CA SER A 151 5.84 -7.93 8.64
C SER A 151 6.63 -8.79 7.66
N THR A 152 7.91 -9.01 7.95
CA THR A 152 8.78 -9.90 7.16
C THR A 152 8.46 -11.38 7.36
N VAL A 153 7.87 -11.72 8.51
CA VAL A 153 7.45 -13.08 8.87
C VAL A 153 6.07 -13.07 9.53
N PRO A 154 5.24 -14.10 9.32
CA PRO A 154 3.98 -14.27 10.04
C PRO A 154 4.27 -14.56 11.52
N CYS A 155 3.61 -13.87 12.45
CA CYS A 155 3.94 -13.95 13.87
C CYS A 155 2.72 -14.17 14.77
N ALA A 156 2.98 -14.74 15.95
CA ALA A 156 2.04 -14.89 17.07
C ALA A 156 2.83 -14.98 18.38
N SER A 157 2.54 -14.08 19.32
CA SER A 157 3.37 -13.84 20.50
C SER A 157 3.02 -14.68 21.74
N ASP A 158 1.97 -15.50 21.67
CA ASP A 158 1.39 -16.19 22.83
C ASP A 158 2.42 -17.07 23.57
N LEU A 159 3.17 -17.88 22.82
CA LEU A 159 4.18 -18.79 23.37
C LEU A 159 5.39 -18.04 23.95
N ALA A 160 5.83 -16.95 23.31
CA ALA A 160 6.95 -16.15 23.79
C ALA A 160 6.61 -15.45 25.12
N LEU A 161 5.39 -14.90 25.23
CA LEU A 161 4.92 -14.28 26.47
C LEU A 161 4.70 -15.30 27.60
N ALA A 162 4.20 -16.50 27.26
CA ALA A 162 4.03 -17.58 28.22
C ALA A 162 5.37 -18.06 28.79
N ASP A 163 6.40 -18.19 27.95
CA ASP A 163 7.76 -18.54 28.38
C ASP A 163 8.38 -17.49 29.32
N LEU A 164 7.98 -16.23 29.16
CA LEU A 164 8.37 -15.13 30.04
C LEU A 164 7.57 -15.06 31.34
N ALA A 165 6.59 -15.94 31.56
CA ALA A 165 5.65 -15.89 32.69
C ALA A 165 4.90 -14.55 32.78
N ILE A 166 4.57 -13.96 31.64
CA ILE A 166 3.83 -12.69 31.54
C ILE A 166 2.37 -13.01 31.21
N PRO A 167 1.40 -12.67 32.07
CA PRO A 167 -0.01 -12.87 31.75
C PRO A 167 -0.44 -12.12 30.48
N VAL A 168 -1.26 -12.77 29.65
CA VAL A 168 -1.63 -12.30 28.31
C VAL A 168 -3.12 -12.05 28.22
N PHE A 169 -3.50 -10.76 28.24
CA PHE A 169 -4.82 -10.32 27.84
C PHE A 169 -4.92 -10.33 26.31
N TYR A 170 -6.03 -10.83 25.79
CA TYR A 170 -6.28 -10.88 24.35
C TYR A 170 -7.58 -10.14 24.00
N PRO A 171 -7.50 -8.82 23.71
CA PRO A 171 -8.67 -8.02 23.32
C PRO A 171 -9.26 -8.42 21.96
N ALA A 172 -10.59 -8.35 21.85
CA ALA A 172 -11.31 -8.59 20.59
C ALA A 172 -11.53 -7.31 19.76
N ASP A 173 -11.62 -6.15 20.40
CA ASP A 173 -11.87 -4.86 19.77
C ASP A 173 -11.48 -3.69 20.69
N SER A 174 -11.85 -2.46 20.31
CA SER A 174 -11.53 -1.26 21.08
C SER A 174 -12.17 -1.25 22.47
N GLN A 175 -13.34 -1.87 22.68
CA GLN A 175 -13.96 -1.96 24.01
C GLN A 175 -13.12 -2.85 24.92
N ASP A 176 -12.77 -4.05 24.45
CA ASP A 176 -11.90 -4.93 25.22
C ASP A 176 -10.52 -4.31 25.48
N VAL A 177 -9.98 -3.47 24.57
CA VAL A 177 -8.72 -2.76 24.83
C VAL A 177 -8.84 -1.82 26.03
N LEU A 178 -9.95 -1.08 26.15
CA LEU A 178 -10.21 -0.20 27.30
C LEU A 178 -10.34 -1.02 28.59
N ASP A 179 -11.17 -2.06 28.56
CA ASP A 179 -11.49 -2.87 29.73
C ASP A 179 -10.27 -3.71 30.18
N HIS A 180 -9.67 -4.47 29.27
CA HIS A 180 -8.50 -5.30 29.55
C HIS A 180 -7.28 -4.44 29.89
N GLY A 181 -7.15 -3.23 29.32
CA GLY A 181 -6.04 -2.32 29.62
C GLY A 181 -6.00 -1.91 31.08
N LEU A 182 -7.15 -1.58 31.67
CA LEU A 182 -7.25 -1.27 33.09
C LEU A 182 -6.99 -2.51 33.96
N HIS A 183 -7.54 -3.67 33.59
CA HIS A 183 -7.28 -4.92 34.30
C HIS A 183 -5.81 -5.36 34.21
N ALA A 184 -5.12 -5.12 33.10
CA ALA A 184 -3.72 -5.48 32.93
C ALA A 184 -2.82 -4.74 33.92
N VAL A 185 -3.07 -3.44 34.15
CA VAL A 185 -2.32 -2.66 35.14
C VAL A 185 -2.61 -3.15 36.57
N GLU A 186 -3.88 -3.36 36.91
CA GLU A 186 -4.26 -3.79 38.26
C GLU A 186 -3.83 -5.23 38.58
N LEU A 187 -3.87 -6.14 37.59
CA LEU A 187 -3.28 -7.48 37.73
C LEU A 187 -1.79 -7.37 38.03
N SER A 188 -1.07 -6.51 37.29
CA SER A 188 0.36 -6.29 37.48
C SER A 188 0.66 -5.77 38.90
N ARG A 189 -0.12 -4.80 39.38
CA ARG A 189 0.00 -4.26 40.75
C ARG A 189 -0.29 -5.30 41.82
N ALA A 190 -1.32 -6.12 41.63
CA ALA A 190 -1.76 -7.12 42.59
C ALA A 190 -0.75 -8.28 42.73
N ALA A 191 -0.21 -8.74 41.61
CA ALA A 191 0.65 -9.93 41.56
C ALA A 191 2.15 -9.60 41.58
N GLY A 192 2.58 -8.37 41.26
CA GLY A 192 3.99 -8.01 41.15
C GLY A 192 4.69 -8.62 39.94
N VAL A 193 3.93 -8.89 38.87
CA VAL A 193 4.41 -9.39 37.56
C VAL A 193 4.13 -8.37 36.48
N TRP A 194 4.89 -8.40 35.40
CA TRP A 194 4.48 -7.74 34.16
C TRP A 194 3.26 -8.45 33.58
N SER A 195 2.32 -7.69 33.03
CA SER A 195 1.21 -8.22 32.24
C SER A 195 1.34 -7.75 30.78
N SER A 196 0.47 -8.24 29.89
CA SER A 196 0.52 -7.87 28.49
C SER A 196 -0.84 -7.81 27.82
N LEU A 197 -0.91 -7.04 26.74
CA LEU A 197 -2.02 -7.00 25.79
C LEU A 197 -1.50 -7.47 24.43
N LYS A 198 -2.00 -8.61 23.95
CA LYS A 198 -1.79 -9.08 22.59
C LYS A 198 -2.73 -8.34 21.65
N ILE A 199 -2.19 -7.42 20.85
CA ILE A 199 -2.95 -6.61 19.89
C ILE A 199 -2.65 -7.11 18.47
N VAL A 200 -3.59 -7.87 17.91
CA VAL A 200 -3.49 -8.30 16.50
C VAL A 200 -3.79 -7.14 15.55
N ALA A 201 -3.28 -7.20 14.31
CA ALA A 201 -3.45 -6.15 13.31
C ALA A 201 -4.93 -5.75 13.10
N ASN A 202 -5.84 -6.72 13.07
CA ASN A 202 -7.28 -6.45 12.91
C ASN A 202 -7.92 -5.73 14.11
N VAL A 203 -7.25 -5.64 15.27
CA VAL A 203 -7.70 -4.85 16.43
C VAL A 203 -7.06 -3.47 16.39
N ALA A 204 -5.75 -3.38 16.10
CA ALA A 204 -5.03 -2.12 16.00
C ALA A 204 -5.57 -1.22 14.88
N ASP A 205 -5.79 -1.79 13.70
CA ASP A 205 -6.23 -1.10 12.48
C ASP A 205 -7.75 -0.94 12.39
N ALA A 206 -8.50 -1.59 13.29
CA ALA A 206 -9.94 -1.43 13.37
C ALA A 206 -10.34 -0.25 14.26
N SER A 207 -11.51 0.32 13.96
CA SER A 207 -12.18 1.27 14.86
C SER A 207 -13.57 0.78 15.23
N SER A 208 -14.01 1.10 16.44
CA SER A 208 -15.36 0.75 16.87
C SER A 208 -15.95 1.82 17.79
N THR A 209 -17.26 1.83 17.92
CA THR A 209 -17.91 2.53 19.03
C THR A 209 -17.67 1.76 20.33
N ALA A 210 -17.27 2.46 21.38
CA ALA A 210 -17.05 1.91 22.71
C ALA A 210 -17.83 2.71 23.76
N LEU A 211 -18.23 2.04 24.85
CA LEU A 211 -18.83 2.63 26.03
C LEU A 211 -17.74 2.93 27.04
N VAL A 212 -17.78 4.15 27.58
CA VAL A 212 -16.87 4.60 28.63
C VAL A 212 -17.68 5.04 29.82
N SER A 213 -17.16 4.78 31.02
CA SER A 213 -17.84 5.12 32.27
C SER A 213 -16.81 5.33 33.39
N PRO A 214 -17.02 6.31 34.28
CA PRO A 214 -16.15 6.53 35.44
C PRO A 214 -16.30 5.44 36.52
N GLY A 215 -17.36 4.61 36.46
CA GLY A 215 -17.71 3.63 37.48
C GLY A 215 -16.90 2.32 37.46
N TRP A 216 -15.84 2.22 36.63
CA TRP A 216 -15.01 1.02 36.58
C TRP A 216 -14.26 0.79 37.89
N THR A 217 -14.20 -0.46 38.38
CA THR A 217 -13.47 -0.85 39.60
C THR A 217 -12.76 -2.18 39.42
N ALA A 218 -11.55 -2.30 39.97
CA ALA A 218 -10.82 -3.56 40.04
C ALA A 218 -11.48 -4.54 41.05
N PRO A 219 -11.31 -5.87 40.88
CA PRO A 219 -11.75 -6.83 41.89
C PRO A 219 -10.99 -6.63 43.21
N GLU A 220 -11.66 -6.88 44.33
CA GLU A 220 -11.02 -6.90 45.64
C GLU A 220 -10.16 -8.16 45.78
N MET A 221 -8.86 -7.97 46.03
CA MET A 221 -7.93 -9.05 46.32
C MET A 221 -7.85 -9.30 47.84
N PRO A 222 -7.64 -10.54 48.31
CA PRO A 222 -7.54 -10.83 49.75
C PRO A 222 -6.49 -9.96 50.46
N GLY A 223 -6.85 -9.32 51.58
CA GLY A 223 -6.00 -8.29 52.24
C GLY A 223 -4.64 -8.76 52.79
N HIS A 224 -4.39 -10.07 52.83
CA HIS A 224 -3.11 -10.70 53.18
C HIS A 224 -2.27 -11.08 51.94
N ALA A 225 -2.67 -10.63 50.73
CA ALA A 225 -1.94 -10.89 49.50
C ALA A 225 -0.50 -10.40 49.59
N TYR A 226 0.41 -11.26 49.11
CA TYR A 226 1.84 -10.95 49.00
C TYR A 226 2.04 -9.64 48.24
N ARG A 227 2.82 -8.72 48.81
CA ARG A 227 3.21 -7.47 48.16
C ARG A 227 4.64 -7.58 47.69
N HIS A 228 4.80 -7.63 46.37
CA HIS A 228 6.12 -7.67 45.76
C HIS A 228 6.89 -6.36 46.00
N LYS A 229 8.21 -6.47 46.14
CA LYS A 229 9.13 -5.33 46.18
C LYS A 229 10.11 -5.49 45.03
N PRO A 230 10.02 -4.65 43.98
CA PRO A 230 10.90 -4.76 42.82
C PRO A 230 12.37 -4.62 43.19
N THR A 231 13.21 -5.47 42.60
CA THR A 231 14.66 -5.39 42.78
C THR A 231 15.40 -5.92 41.56
N SER A 232 16.45 -5.19 41.14
CA SER A 232 17.37 -5.61 40.08
C SER A 232 18.62 -6.31 40.61
N ARG A 233 18.63 -6.71 41.89
CA ARG A 233 19.72 -7.51 42.49
C ARG A 233 19.58 -8.98 42.11
N LEU A 234 19.93 -9.29 40.87
CA LEU A 234 19.78 -10.61 40.26
C LEU A 234 20.97 -11.53 40.57
N LEU A 235 21.30 -11.71 41.85
CA LEU A 235 22.45 -12.50 42.29
C LEU A 235 22.11 -13.37 43.52
N GLY A 236 22.71 -14.57 43.59
CA GLY A 236 22.70 -15.42 44.78
C GLY A 236 21.31 -15.73 45.33
N THR A 237 21.13 -15.57 46.64
CA THR A 237 19.88 -15.88 47.36
C THR A 237 18.70 -15.02 46.93
N GLU A 238 18.93 -13.74 46.58
CA GLU A 238 17.87 -12.84 46.10
C GLU A 238 17.29 -13.33 44.76
N LEU A 239 18.16 -13.71 43.82
CA LEU A 239 17.73 -14.27 42.52
C LEU A 239 16.88 -15.53 42.71
N ALA A 240 17.32 -16.47 43.54
CA ALA A 240 16.56 -17.68 43.85
C ALA A 240 15.22 -17.37 44.54
N GLY A 241 15.17 -16.31 45.35
CA GLY A 241 13.94 -15.82 45.97
C GLY A 241 12.97 -15.21 44.95
N LEU A 242 13.46 -14.43 43.99
CA LEU A 242 12.67 -13.84 42.90
C LEU A 242 12.05 -14.92 42.01
N GLU A 243 12.84 -15.92 41.61
CA GLU A 243 12.37 -17.04 40.80
C GLU A 243 11.32 -17.86 41.55
N ARG A 244 11.62 -18.26 42.79
CA ARG A 244 10.67 -19.00 43.63
C ARG A 244 9.36 -18.23 43.79
N SER A 245 9.43 -16.94 44.12
CA SER A 245 8.23 -16.12 44.30
C SER A 245 7.44 -15.94 43.01
N LEU A 246 8.09 -15.86 41.84
CA LEU A 246 7.43 -15.75 40.54
C LEU A 246 6.46 -16.92 40.34
N TYR A 247 6.95 -18.15 40.48
CA TYR A 247 6.16 -19.34 40.18
C TYR A 247 5.25 -19.80 41.32
N THR A 248 5.66 -19.64 42.57
CA THR A 248 4.92 -20.19 43.73
C THR A 248 3.95 -19.20 44.38
N VAL A 249 4.07 -17.90 44.09
CA VAL A 249 3.24 -16.86 44.72
C VAL A 249 2.65 -15.90 43.69
N ARG A 250 3.49 -15.24 42.89
CA ARG A 250 3.07 -14.13 42.02
C ARG A 250 2.18 -14.59 40.87
N LEU A 251 2.56 -15.64 40.12
CA LEU A 251 1.70 -16.21 39.07
C LEU A 251 0.38 -16.78 39.62
N PRO A 252 0.36 -17.55 40.73
CA PRO A 252 -0.89 -17.93 41.38
C PRO A 252 -1.79 -16.74 41.77
N LEU A 253 -1.22 -15.64 42.29
CA LEU A 253 -1.99 -14.43 42.56
C LEU A 253 -2.54 -13.76 41.30
N ALA A 254 -1.79 -13.78 40.19
CA ALA A 254 -2.30 -13.32 38.91
C ALA A 254 -3.52 -14.16 38.46
N LEU A 255 -3.49 -15.49 38.64
CA LEU A 255 -4.63 -16.38 38.38
C LEU A 255 -5.83 -16.06 39.26
N GLU A 256 -5.62 -15.80 40.55
CA GLU A 256 -6.69 -15.39 41.46
C GLU A 256 -7.32 -14.05 41.04
N TYR A 257 -6.49 -13.09 40.64
CA TYR A 257 -6.98 -11.83 40.08
C TYR A 257 -7.82 -12.07 38.83
N VAL A 258 -7.35 -12.89 37.90
CA VAL A 258 -8.10 -13.24 36.67
C VAL A 258 -9.45 -13.84 37.02
N ARG A 259 -9.50 -14.77 37.98
CA ARG A 259 -10.75 -15.37 38.47
C ARG A 259 -11.70 -14.32 39.02
N ALA A 260 -11.21 -13.43 39.88
CA ALA A 260 -12.04 -12.40 40.53
C ALA A 260 -12.48 -11.28 39.58
N SER A 261 -11.69 -10.99 38.54
CA SER A 261 -11.94 -9.90 37.60
C SER A 261 -13.12 -10.12 36.65
N GLY A 262 -13.56 -11.37 36.45
CA GLY A 262 -14.65 -11.70 35.52
C GLY A 262 -14.32 -11.46 34.04
N VAL A 263 -13.05 -11.26 33.68
CA VAL A 263 -12.62 -11.04 32.28
C VAL A 263 -12.86 -12.26 31.39
N ASN A 264 -12.76 -13.47 31.95
CA ASN A 264 -13.16 -14.71 31.30
C ASN A 264 -14.66 -14.93 31.53
N ARG A 265 -15.44 -15.00 30.45
CA ARG A 265 -16.92 -14.98 30.52
C ARG A 265 -17.51 -16.17 29.79
N ILE A 266 -18.34 -16.96 30.48
CA ILE A 266 -19.30 -17.85 29.84
C ILE A 266 -20.43 -16.94 29.30
N VAL A 267 -20.29 -16.50 28.05
CA VAL A 267 -21.16 -15.49 27.44
C VAL A 267 -22.59 -16.01 27.27
N ARG A 268 -22.74 -17.32 27.07
CA ARG A 268 -24.03 -18.00 26.90
C ARG A 268 -23.91 -19.42 27.40
N GLY A 269 -24.88 -19.88 28.18
CA GLY A 269 -25.01 -21.29 28.57
C GLY A 269 -26.27 -21.61 29.35
N ARG A 270 -26.69 -22.88 29.30
CA ARG A 270 -27.76 -23.47 30.12
C ARG A 270 -27.33 -24.86 30.61
N ALA A 271 -27.89 -25.30 31.73
CA ALA A 271 -27.85 -26.71 32.10
C ALA A 271 -28.45 -27.59 30.98
N GLY A 272 -27.70 -28.60 30.53
CA GLY A 272 -28.11 -29.51 29.45
C GLY A 272 -27.49 -29.22 28.07
N ASP A 273 -26.73 -28.14 27.90
CA ASP A 273 -25.89 -27.95 26.71
C ASP A 273 -24.91 -29.13 26.55
N ARG A 274 -24.62 -29.55 25.31
CA ARG A 274 -23.74 -30.69 25.02
C ARG A 274 -22.49 -30.30 24.24
N VAL A 275 -22.51 -29.17 23.53
CA VAL A 275 -21.37 -28.64 22.75
C VAL A 275 -20.96 -27.29 23.31
N GLY A 276 -19.67 -27.13 23.62
CA GLY A 276 -19.09 -25.86 24.02
C GLY A 276 -18.10 -25.32 23.00
N ILE A 277 -18.15 -24.02 22.74
CA ILE A 277 -17.14 -23.31 21.94
C ILE A 277 -16.31 -22.42 22.88
N VAL A 278 -14.99 -22.58 22.86
CA VAL A 278 -14.03 -21.73 23.58
C VAL A 278 -13.28 -20.88 22.57
N THR A 279 -13.19 -19.58 22.80
CA THR A 279 -12.46 -18.66 21.93
C THR A 279 -11.98 -17.42 22.69
N ALA A 280 -11.11 -16.63 22.08
CA ALA A 280 -10.48 -15.46 22.70
C ALA A 280 -10.18 -14.36 21.68
N GLY A 281 -10.04 -13.14 22.17
CA GLY A 281 -9.65 -11.96 21.38
C GLY A 281 -10.44 -11.81 20.08
N LYS A 282 -9.76 -11.41 19.02
CA LYS A 282 -10.38 -11.15 17.70
C LYS A 282 -11.22 -12.34 17.20
N SER A 283 -10.77 -13.58 17.45
CA SER A 283 -11.48 -14.79 17.04
C SER A 283 -12.87 -14.91 17.66
N TYR A 284 -13.12 -14.29 18.83
CA TYR A 284 -14.47 -14.24 19.41
C TYR A 284 -15.48 -13.58 18.48
N LEU A 285 -15.15 -12.42 17.92
CA LEU A 285 -16.04 -11.71 17.01
C LEU A 285 -16.22 -12.45 15.68
N ASP A 286 -15.18 -13.14 15.22
CA ASP A 286 -15.28 -13.98 14.03
C ASP A 286 -16.18 -15.21 14.28
N VAL A 287 -16.08 -15.86 15.45
CA VAL A 287 -16.96 -16.97 15.86
C VAL A 287 -18.41 -16.50 15.91
N ARG A 288 -18.67 -15.33 16.53
CA ARG A 288 -20.02 -14.78 16.60
C ARG A 288 -20.60 -14.52 15.21
N GLN A 289 -19.81 -13.98 14.29
CA GLN A 289 -20.22 -13.77 12.90
C GLN A 289 -20.38 -15.09 12.14
N ALA A 290 -19.54 -16.09 12.38
CA ALA A 290 -19.66 -17.42 11.79
C ALA A 290 -20.96 -18.11 12.23
N LEU A 291 -21.28 -18.05 13.53
CA LEU A 291 -22.52 -18.60 14.09
C LEU A 291 -23.76 -17.90 13.50
N ASP A 292 -23.75 -16.57 13.40
CA ASP A 292 -24.82 -15.79 12.77
C ASP A 292 -25.11 -16.28 11.33
N ARG A 293 -24.06 -16.54 10.55
CA ARG A 293 -24.17 -17.04 9.18
C ARG A 293 -24.69 -18.47 9.07
N LEU A 294 -24.48 -19.28 10.11
CA LEU A 294 -25.05 -20.61 10.23
C LEU A 294 -26.51 -20.58 10.75
N GLY A 295 -27.09 -19.39 10.96
CA GLY A 295 -28.43 -19.22 11.54
C GLY A 295 -28.47 -19.46 13.05
N LEU A 296 -27.31 -19.48 13.70
CA LEU A 296 -27.15 -19.75 15.13
C LEU A 296 -26.98 -18.44 15.91
N THR A 297 -28.09 -17.83 16.30
CA THR A 297 -28.16 -16.56 17.03
C THR A 297 -28.90 -16.73 18.35
N GLY A 298 -28.42 -16.05 19.40
CA GLY A 298 -29.08 -15.95 20.70
C GLY A 298 -29.71 -17.27 21.18
N ASP A 299 -31.04 -17.35 21.03
CA ASP A 299 -31.87 -18.46 21.48
C ASP A 299 -31.73 -19.75 20.68
N THR A 300 -31.36 -19.70 19.40
CA THR A 300 -31.15 -20.93 18.62
C THR A 300 -29.92 -21.70 19.09
N LEU A 301 -28.88 -21.02 19.57
CA LEU A 301 -27.74 -21.68 20.24
C LEU A 301 -28.20 -22.52 21.44
N SER A 302 -29.03 -21.95 22.31
CA SER A 302 -29.55 -22.67 23.48
C SER A 302 -30.50 -23.80 23.12
N ARG A 303 -31.31 -23.66 22.07
CA ARG A 303 -32.19 -24.74 21.59
C ARG A 303 -31.40 -25.96 21.10
N HIS A 304 -30.22 -25.73 20.54
CA HIS A 304 -29.33 -26.79 20.05
C HIS A 304 -28.25 -27.19 21.05
N GLY A 305 -28.33 -26.73 22.30
CA GLY A 305 -27.40 -27.12 23.37
C GLY A 305 -25.96 -26.66 23.14
N ILE A 306 -25.77 -25.45 22.59
CA ILE A 306 -24.46 -24.87 22.28
C ILE A 306 -24.13 -23.73 23.26
N ARG A 307 -22.99 -23.88 23.96
CA ARG A 307 -22.43 -22.95 24.95
C ARG A 307 -21.24 -22.18 24.40
N LEU A 308 -20.99 -20.95 24.87
CA LEU A 308 -19.85 -20.12 24.43
C LEU A 308 -19.06 -19.53 25.61
N LEU A 309 -17.75 -19.77 25.63
CA LEU A 309 -16.77 -19.18 26.54
C LEU A 309 -15.85 -18.22 25.78
N LYS A 310 -15.83 -16.97 26.21
CA LYS A 310 -14.85 -15.96 25.79
C LYS A 310 -13.78 -15.85 26.87
N LEU A 311 -12.55 -16.20 26.53
CA LEU A 311 -11.39 -15.92 27.38
C LEU A 311 -10.89 -14.49 27.10
N GLY A 312 -10.80 -13.67 28.15
CA GLY A 312 -10.13 -12.37 28.13
C GLY A 312 -8.64 -12.49 28.40
N VAL A 313 -8.23 -13.51 29.17
CA VAL A 313 -6.83 -13.85 29.45
C VAL A 313 -6.55 -15.26 28.94
N ILE A 314 -5.55 -15.39 28.07
CA ILE A 314 -5.17 -16.66 27.44
C ILE A 314 -3.94 -17.30 28.08
N HIS A 315 -3.19 -16.55 28.88
CA HIS A 315 -2.10 -17.09 29.69
C HIS A 315 -1.99 -16.34 31.01
N PRO A 316 -1.78 -17.04 32.14
CA PRO A 316 -2.16 -18.44 32.30
C PRO A 316 -3.68 -18.62 32.10
N VAL A 317 -4.12 -19.75 31.53
CA VAL A 317 -5.56 -20.05 31.41
C VAL A 317 -6.11 -20.36 32.80
N GLU A 318 -7.15 -19.63 33.22
CA GLU A 318 -7.75 -19.82 34.54
C GLU A 318 -8.52 -21.15 34.60
N PRO A 319 -8.14 -22.11 35.48
CA PRO A 319 -8.71 -23.45 35.43
C PRO A 319 -10.18 -23.54 35.85
N SER A 320 -10.66 -22.69 36.76
CA SER A 320 -12.01 -22.83 37.33
C SER A 320 -13.10 -22.55 36.30
N VAL A 321 -12.97 -21.48 35.50
CA VAL A 321 -13.93 -21.13 34.45
C VAL A 321 -13.97 -22.18 33.34
N VAL A 322 -12.82 -22.80 33.00
CA VAL A 322 -12.77 -23.87 32.01
C VAL A 322 -13.47 -25.13 32.53
N ARG A 323 -13.29 -25.46 33.82
CA ARG A 323 -13.97 -26.60 34.46
C ARG A 323 -15.47 -26.37 34.53
N GLU A 324 -15.90 -25.21 35.02
CA GLU A 324 -17.32 -24.80 35.08
C GLU A 324 -17.96 -24.84 33.70
N PHE A 325 -17.27 -24.30 32.69
CA PHE A 325 -17.75 -24.31 31.32
C PHE A 325 -17.91 -25.72 30.75
N ALA A 326 -16.95 -26.61 31.03
CA ALA A 326 -16.90 -27.98 30.52
C ALA A 326 -17.90 -28.93 31.20
N ASP A 327 -18.38 -28.61 32.40
CA ASP A 327 -19.28 -29.47 33.14
C ASP A 327 -20.60 -29.69 32.37
N GLY A 328 -20.90 -30.97 32.11
CA GLY A 328 -22.08 -31.43 31.38
C GLY A 328 -21.96 -31.45 29.85
N LEU A 329 -20.84 -30.99 29.28
CA LEU A 329 -20.59 -31.04 27.83
C LEU A 329 -20.07 -32.42 27.40
N ASP A 330 -20.41 -32.84 26.18
CA ASP A 330 -19.77 -33.98 25.52
C ASP A 330 -18.54 -33.55 24.74
N THR A 331 -18.59 -32.34 24.17
CA THR A 331 -17.60 -31.85 23.23
C THR A 331 -17.29 -30.39 23.49
N VAL A 332 -16.01 -30.06 23.52
CA VAL A 332 -15.48 -28.70 23.56
C VAL A 332 -14.70 -28.44 22.28
N VAL A 333 -14.98 -27.32 21.62
CA VAL A 333 -14.34 -26.88 20.40
C VAL A 333 -13.60 -25.59 20.68
N VAL A 334 -12.28 -25.60 20.51
CA VAL A 334 -11.44 -24.42 20.69
C VAL A 334 -11.19 -23.75 19.35
N VAL A 335 -11.66 -22.51 19.23
CA VAL A 335 -11.44 -21.66 18.05
C VAL A 335 -10.39 -20.61 18.38
N GLU A 336 -9.18 -20.85 17.92
CA GLU A 336 -8.03 -19.97 18.10
C GLU A 336 -7.25 -19.78 16.79
N GLU A 337 -6.54 -18.67 16.67
CA GLU A 337 -5.73 -18.32 15.50
C GLU A 337 -4.31 -18.90 15.62
N LYS A 338 -3.66 -19.19 14.48
CA LYS A 338 -2.30 -19.77 14.41
C LYS A 338 -2.21 -21.14 15.10
N ARG A 339 -1.25 -21.37 15.99
CA ARG A 339 -0.96 -22.69 16.57
C ARG A 339 -1.93 -23.02 17.70
N SER A 340 -2.04 -24.30 18.02
CA SER A 340 -2.75 -24.77 19.23
C SER A 340 -2.06 -24.22 20.49
N PHE A 341 -2.75 -23.37 21.26
CA PHE A 341 -2.25 -22.80 22.51
C PHE A 341 -3.32 -22.89 23.60
N ILE A 342 -4.50 -22.31 23.36
CA ILE A 342 -5.68 -22.44 24.22
C ILE A 342 -6.16 -23.89 24.22
N GLU A 343 -6.16 -24.57 23.08
CA GLU A 343 -6.58 -25.98 22.98
C GLU A 343 -5.69 -26.87 23.86
N ALA A 344 -4.37 -26.67 23.82
CA ALA A 344 -3.44 -27.39 24.66
C ALA A 344 -3.70 -27.12 26.16
N ALA A 345 -3.89 -25.86 26.54
CA ALA A 345 -4.19 -25.47 27.92
C ALA A 345 -5.54 -26.00 28.42
N VAL A 346 -6.59 -26.01 27.58
CA VAL A 346 -7.89 -26.59 27.93
C VAL A 346 -7.79 -28.10 28.15
N LYS A 347 -7.02 -28.81 27.31
CA LYS A 347 -6.75 -30.24 27.51
C LYS A 347 -6.00 -30.48 28.82
N ASP A 348 -4.97 -29.69 29.13
CA ASP A 348 -4.21 -29.78 30.38
C ASP A 348 -5.10 -29.58 31.62
N VAL A 349 -6.05 -28.64 31.56
CA VAL A 349 -6.99 -28.39 32.66
C VAL A 349 -8.03 -29.51 32.84
N LEU A 350 -8.45 -30.17 31.76
CA LEU A 350 -9.58 -31.12 31.76
C LEU A 350 -9.16 -32.59 31.82
N TYR A 351 -8.14 -33.00 31.08
CA TYR A 351 -7.75 -34.41 30.96
C TYR A 351 -7.06 -34.89 32.23
N GLY A 352 -7.59 -35.98 32.79
CA GLY A 352 -7.30 -36.43 34.16
C GLY A 352 -8.48 -36.27 35.12
N ARG A 353 -9.51 -35.49 34.75
CA ARG A 353 -10.82 -35.49 35.43
C ARG A 353 -11.72 -36.63 34.93
N ALA A 354 -12.60 -37.10 35.80
CA ALA A 354 -13.72 -37.95 35.38
C ALA A 354 -14.68 -37.15 34.48
N ASN A 355 -15.24 -37.80 33.46
CA ASN A 355 -16.20 -37.21 32.52
C ASN A 355 -15.68 -35.97 31.75
N ALA A 356 -14.38 -35.91 31.45
CA ALA A 356 -13.86 -34.85 30.59
C ALA A 356 -14.44 -34.94 29.17
N PRO A 357 -14.94 -33.83 28.58
CA PRO A 357 -15.46 -33.83 27.21
C PRO A 357 -14.35 -34.09 26.19
N ALA A 358 -14.72 -34.52 24.99
CA ALA A 358 -13.81 -34.54 23.85
C ALA A 358 -13.42 -33.11 23.48
N VAL A 359 -12.12 -32.80 23.46
CA VAL A 359 -11.61 -31.47 23.08
C VAL A 359 -11.06 -31.50 21.66
N HIS A 360 -11.66 -30.71 20.77
CA HIS A 360 -11.24 -30.48 19.40
C HIS A 360 -10.83 -29.03 19.19
N GLY A 361 -10.01 -28.76 18.19
CA GLY A 361 -9.57 -27.42 17.84
C GLY A 361 -8.99 -27.40 16.44
N LYS A 362 -7.66 -27.54 16.32
CA LYS A 362 -7.01 -27.64 15.01
C LYS A 362 -7.42 -28.87 14.22
N THR A 363 -7.66 -29.97 14.93
CA THR A 363 -8.10 -31.24 14.36
C THR A 363 -9.51 -31.60 14.86
N GLY A 364 -10.38 -32.01 13.94
CA GLY A 364 -11.74 -32.45 14.22
C GLY A 364 -11.83 -33.91 14.69
N PRO A 365 -13.04 -34.40 15.00
CA PRO A 365 -13.28 -35.78 15.44
C PRO A 365 -12.86 -36.84 14.41
N ASP A 366 -12.85 -36.50 13.12
CA ASP A 366 -12.50 -37.36 11.99
C ASP A 366 -10.99 -37.35 11.66
N GLY A 367 -10.18 -36.70 12.48
CA GLY A 367 -8.73 -36.56 12.28
C GLY A 367 -8.35 -35.54 11.20
N ARG A 368 -9.32 -34.85 10.58
CA ARG A 368 -9.05 -33.83 9.56
C ARG A 368 -8.86 -32.46 10.19
N THR A 369 -8.17 -31.56 9.49
CA THR A 369 -8.04 -30.15 9.91
C THR A 369 -9.41 -29.50 9.99
N LEU A 370 -9.75 -28.98 11.17
CA LEU A 370 -10.98 -28.25 11.45
C LEU A 370 -10.77 -26.74 11.32
N PHE A 371 -9.71 -26.20 11.92
CA PHE A 371 -9.28 -24.80 11.77
C PHE A 371 -7.81 -24.72 11.38
N GLY A 372 -7.46 -23.81 10.47
CA GLY A 372 -6.10 -23.65 9.98
C GLY A 372 -5.10 -23.20 11.04
N GLU A 373 -3.85 -23.67 10.91
CA GLU A 373 -2.72 -23.19 11.72
C GLU A 373 -1.92 -22.07 11.03
N ILE A 374 -2.23 -21.82 9.76
CA ILE A 374 -1.50 -20.92 8.87
C ILE A 374 -2.39 -19.71 8.56
N GLY A 375 -1.77 -18.53 8.56
CA GLY A 375 -2.45 -17.26 8.27
C GLY A 375 -3.45 -16.83 9.35
N GLU A 376 -4.27 -15.85 8.99
CA GLU A 376 -5.40 -15.34 9.78
C GLU A 376 -6.60 -16.28 9.67
N LEU A 377 -7.29 -16.51 10.78
CA LEU A 377 -8.52 -17.29 10.81
C LEU A 377 -9.71 -16.33 10.62
N ASP A 378 -10.48 -16.48 9.53
CA ASP A 378 -11.61 -15.59 9.20
C ASP A 378 -12.99 -16.22 9.47
N PRO A 379 -14.09 -15.43 9.48
CA PRO A 379 -15.43 -15.94 9.75
C PRO A 379 -15.90 -17.03 8.78
N ASP A 380 -15.43 -17.02 7.53
CA ASP A 380 -15.76 -18.03 6.51
C ASP A 380 -15.11 -19.39 6.81
N GLY A 381 -13.83 -19.39 7.17
CA GLY A 381 -13.10 -20.57 7.62
C GLY A 381 -13.68 -21.17 8.90
N ILE A 382 -14.03 -20.31 9.87
CA ILE A 382 -14.68 -20.74 11.12
C ILE A 382 -16.06 -21.33 10.86
N ALA A 383 -16.90 -20.69 10.04
CA ALA A 383 -18.22 -21.20 9.68
C ALA A 383 -18.12 -22.58 9.00
N THR A 384 -17.14 -22.76 8.12
CA THR A 384 -16.87 -24.06 7.46
C THR A 384 -16.53 -25.15 8.48
N GLY A 385 -15.62 -24.86 9.42
CA GLY A 385 -15.23 -25.80 10.47
C GLY A 385 -16.40 -26.13 11.40
N LEU A 386 -17.08 -25.11 11.94
CA LEU A 386 -18.23 -25.29 12.82
C LEU A 386 -19.38 -26.02 12.13
N ALA A 387 -19.68 -25.73 10.86
CA ALA A 387 -20.74 -26.43 10.13
C ALA A 387 -20.46 -27.93 10.01
N ARG A 388 -19.20 -28.33 9.78
CA ARG A 388 -18.82 -29.75 9.75
C ARG A 388 -19.00 -30.41 11.10
N LEU A 389 -18.58 -29.74 12.17
CA LEU A 389 -18.66 -30.27 13.53
C LEU A 389 -20.11 -30.34 14.04
N LEU A 390 -20.95 -29.38 13.67
CA LEU A 390 -22.35 -29.30 14.10
C LEU A 390 -23.31 -30.10 13.20
N ALA A 391 -22.86 -30.59 12.03
CA ALA A 391 -23.67 -31.39 11.11
C ALA A 391 -24.37 -32.59 11.77
N PRO A 392 -23.73 -33.36 12.69
CA PRO A 392 -24.40 -34.48 13.36
C PRO A 392 -25.60 -34.09 14.22
N LEU A 393 -25.76 -32.80 14.58
CA LEU A 393 -26.91 -32.31 15.35
C LEU A 393 -28.17 -32.11 14.49
N GLY A 394 -28.09 -32.26 13.15
CA GLY A 394 -29.24 -32.16 12.25
C GLY A 394 -29.89 -30.78 12.22
N ILE A 395 -29.10 -29.72 12.37
CA ILE A 395 -29.59 -28.33 12.39
C ILE A 395 -29.88 -27.88 10.96
N GLU A 396 -31.16 -27.64 10.65
CA GLU A 396 -31.62 -27.28 9.30
C GLU A 396 -30.84 -26.11 8.68
N SER A 397 -30.59 -25.04 9.44
CA SER A 397 -29.86 -23.86 8.94
C SER A 397 -28.40 -24.16 8.61
N VAL A 398 -27.76 -25.05 9.38
CA VAL A 398 -26.38 -25.51 9.14
C VAL A 398 -26.34 -26.37 7.88
N ASP A 399 -27.28 -27.30 7.73
CA ASP A 399 -27.35 -28.16 6.55
C ASP A 399 -27.68 -27.37 5.29
N ALA A 400 -28.61 -26.41 5.37
CA ALA A 400 -28.90 -25.48 4.29
C ALA A 400 -27.65 -24.68 3.90
N TRP A 401 -26.87 -24.19 4.88
CA TRP A 401 -25.60 -23.49 4.61
C TRP A 401 -24.57 -24.40 3.93
N ARG A 402 -24.45 -25.66 4.36
CA ARG A 402 -23.53 -26.64 3.74
C ARG A 402 -23.93 -27.02 2.32
N GLN A 403 -25.23 -27.06 2.04
CA GLN A 403 -25.79 -27.35 0.71
C GLN A 403 -25.76 -26.15 -0.23
N ARG A 404 -25.59 -24.92 0.28
CA ARG A 404 -25.26 -23.76 -0.57
C ARG A 404 -23.90 -24.03 -1.19
N GLY A 405 -23.91 -24.57 -2.41
CA GLY A 405 -22.69 -24.78 -3.19
C GLY A 405 -21.83 -23.52 -3.16
N ARG A 406 -20.52 -23.69 -2.96
CA ARG A 406 -19.58 -22.58 -3.15
C ARG A 406 -19.77 -22.10 -4.60
N ARG A 407 -20.25 -20.88 -4.78
CA ARG A 407 -20.27 -20.25 -6.10
C ARG A 407 -18.81 -20.09 -6.54
N GLU A 408 -18.34 -21.01 -7.38
CA GLU A 408 -17.06 -20.85 -8.06
C GLU A 408 -17.19 -19.61 -8.95
N ARG A 409 -16.48 -18.55 -8.56
CA ARG A 409 -16.37 -17.36 -9.38
C ARG A 409 -15.32 -17.64 -10.43
N ILE A 410 -15.62 -17.37 -11.69
CA ILE A 410 -14.63 -17.42 -12.76
C ILE A 410 -13.55 -16.40 -12.41
N ALA A 411 -12.39 -16.88 -11.98
CA ALA A 411 -11.25 -16.02 -11.70
C ALA A 411 -10.73 -15.49 -13.03
N VAL A 412 -10.94 -14.20 -13.28
CA VAL A 412 -10.29 -13.52 -14.40
C VAL A 412 -8.87 -13.17 -13.93
N PRO A 413 -7.81 -13.68 -14.58
CA PRO A 413 -6.46 -13.27 -14.26
C PRO A 413 -6.30 -11.79 -14.65
N LEU A 414 -6.38 -10.92 -13.65
CA LEU A 414 -6.15 -9.48 -13.78
C LEU A 414 -4.72 -9.13 -13.38
N LEU A 415 -4.26 -7.98 -13.86
CA LEU A 415 -2.96 -7.44 -13.51
C LEU A 415 -2.92 -7.09 -12.01
N ALA A 416 -2.11 -7.81 -11.24
CA ALA A 416 -1.98 -7.58 -9.80
C ALA A 416 -1.34 -6.22 -9.48
N ARG A 417 -1.85 -5.54 -8.45
CA ARG A 417 -1.26 -4.32 -7.89
C ARG A 417 -0.10 -4.67 -6.97
N THR A 418 1.11 -4.75 -7.52
CA THR A 418 2.32 -4.98 -6.72
C THR A 418 2.76 -3.71 -5.96
N PRO A 419 3.29 -3.85 -4.72
CA PRO A 419 3.89 -2.74 -4.00
C PRO A 419 4.94 -2.01 -4.84
N TYR A 420 4.88 -0.67 -4.91
CA TYR A 420 5.80 0.11 -5.73
C TYR A 420 6.22 1.45 -5.12
N PHE A 421 7.40 1.97 -5.50
CA PHE A 421 7.97 3.18 -4.91
C PHE A 421 7.13 4.44 -5.20
N CYS A 422 7.13 5.37 -4.24
CA CYS A 422 6.51 6.68 -4.44
C CYS A 422 7.13 7.43 -5.63
N SER A 423 6.37 8.32 -6.27
CA SER A 423 6.93 9.18 -7.33
C SER A 423 8.07 10.05 -6.81
N GLY A 424 9.23 9.97 -7.47
CA GLY A 424 10.47 10.64 -7.07
C GLY A 424 11.13 10.08 -5.81
N CYS A 425 10.86 8.81 -5.46
CA CYS A 425 11.46 8.15 -4.31
C CYS A 425 12.98 8.00 -4.47
N PRO A 426 13.81 8.27 -3.44
CA PRO A 426 15.25 8.03 -3.50
C PRO A 426 15.62 6.55 -3.65
N HIS A 427 14.71 5.62 -3.32
CA HIS A 427 14.91 4.20 -3.57
C HIS A 427 15.01 3.88 -5.07
N ASN A 428 14.38 4.66 -5.95
CA ASN A 428 14.43 4.43 -7.40
C ASN A 428 15.86 4.46 -7.97
N SER A 429 16.73 5.30 -7.42
CA SER A 429 18.14 5.37 -7.80
C SER A 429 19.03 4.55 -6.87
N SER A 430 18.77 4.59 -5.57
CA SER A 430 19.65 3.99 -4.58
C SER A 430 19.62 2.46 -4.58
N THR A 431 18.54 1.79 -4.99
CA THR A 431 18.54 0.32 -5.08
C THR A 431 19.31 -0.23 -6.27
N LYS A 432 19.66 0.62 -7.25
CA LYS A 432 20.45 0.20 -8.41
C LYS A 432 21.88 -0.16 -8.02
N VAL A 433 22.41 -1.21 -8.65
CA VAL A 433 23.75 -1.75 -8.42
C VAL A 433 24.45 -2.07 -9.74
N PRO A 434 25.78 -2.19 -9.77
CA PRO A 434 26.51 -2.73 -10.92
C PRO A 434 26.08 -4.17 -11.25
N GLU A 435 26.23 -4.56 -12.52
CA GLU A 435 25.92 -5.91 -12.99
C GLU A 435 26.70 -6.98 -12.21
N GLY A 436 26.08 -8.12 -11.92
CA GLY A 436 26.69 -9.23 -11.19
C GLY A 436 26.86 -9.00 -9.68
N THR A 437 26.39 -7.87 -9.13
CA THR A 437 26.49 -7.59 -7.68
C THR A 437 25.53 -8.48 -6.90
N ILE A 438 26.04 -9.14 -5.85
CA ILE A 438 25.21 -9.81 -4.84
C ILE A 438 24.76 -8.79 -3.80
N VAL A 439 23.46 -8.77 -3.53
CA VAL A 439 22.83 -7.71 -2.73
C VAL A 439 22.00 -8.28 -1.58
N GLY A 440 22.21 -7.71 -0.40
CA GLY A 440 21.31 -7.87 0.74
C GLY A 440 20.15 -6.89 0.66
N GLY A 441 18.93 -7.42 0.75
CA GLY A 441 17.75 -6.60 0.96
C GLY A 441 17.79 -5.93 2.33
N GLY A 442 17.26 -4.72 2.41
CA GLY A 442 17.01 -4.03 3.68
C GLY A 442 15.55 -4.16 4.11
N ILE A 443 15.28 -4.02 5.40
CA ILE A 443 13.92 -3.84 5.90
C ILE A 443 13.37 -2.45 5.50
N GLY A 444 12.05 -2.34 5.42
CA GLY A 444 11.34 -1.12 5.07
C GLY A 444 11.15 -1.01 3.56
N CYS A 445 11.26 0.20 3.00
CA CYS A 445 11.05 0.38 1.56
C CYS A 445 12.04 -0.45 0.71
N HIS A 446 13.24 -0.75 1.22
CA HIS A 446 14.18 -1.63 0.54
C HIS A 446 13.62 -3.03 0.23
N THR A 447 12.69 -3.56 1.05
CA THR A 447 12.05 -4.87 0.81
C THR A 447 11.31 -4.90 -0.54
N MET A 448 10.90 -3.74 -1.06
CA MET A 448 10.23 -3.64 -2.36
C MET A 448 11.15 -3.97 -3.53
N SER A 449 12.48 -3.94 -3.35
CA SER A 449 13.41 -4.39 -4.39
C SER A 449 13.28 -5.89 -4.67
N LEU A 450 12.74 -6.69 -3.73
CA LEU A 450 12.48 -8.12 -3.95
C LEU A 450 11.43 -8.37 -5.05
N PHE A 451 10.59 -7.38 -5.38
CA PHE A 451 9.61 -7.46 -6.46
C PHE A 451 10.11 -6.82 -7.77
N MET A 452 11.35 -6.34 -7.80
CA MET A 452 11.94 -5.67 -8.96
C MET A 452 12.79 -6.64 -9.78
N ASP A 453 13.02 -6.25 -11.03
CA ASP A 453 13.85 -7.02 -11.95
C ASP A 453 15.30 -7.12 -11.45
N PRO A 454 15.91 -8.32 -11.37
CA PRO A 454 17.31 -8.50 -11.01
C PRO A 454 18.29 -7.67 -11.85
N GLU A 455 17.98 -7.37 -13.12
CA GLU A 455 18.79 -6.48 -13.96
C GLU A 455 18.86 -5.04 -13.39
N GLN A 456 17.86 -4.64 -12.60
CA GLN A 456 17.80 -3.30 -12.00
C GLN A 456 18.42 -3.24 -10.61
N VAL A 457 18.30 -4.30 -9.81
CA VAL A 457 18.61 -4.29 -8.37
C VAL A 457 19.67 -5.32 -7.94
N GLY A 458 20.20 -6.08 -8.89
CA GLY A 458 21.20 -7.13 -8.68
C GLY A 458 20.61 -8.44 -8.18
N SER A 459 21.51 -9.40 -7.90
CA SER A 459 21.15 -10.71 -7.38
C SER A 459 20.85 -10.62 -5.88
N LEU A 460 19.57 -10.45 -5.54
CA LEU A 460 19.11 -10.34 -4.16
C LEU A 460 19.14 -11.69 -3.44
N VAL A 461 19.82 -11.74 -2.30
CA VAL A 461 19.90 -12.95 -1.43
C VAL A 461 18.67 -13.04 -0.51
N GLY A 462 17.96 -11.93 -0.28
CA GLY A 462 16.81 -11.84 0.61
C GLY A 462 16.96 -10.74 1.66
N VAL A 463 16.12 -10.79 2.70
CA VAL A 463 16.14 -9.86 3.85
C VAL A 463 16.39 -10.64 5.14
N THR A 464 17.01 -9.99 6.14
CA THR A 464 17.19 -10.52 7.49
C THR A 464 16.37 -9.71 8.51
N GLN A 465 16.42 -10.07 9.78
CA GLN A 465 15.82 -9.29 10.88
C GLN A 465 16.46 -7.89 11.02
N MET A 466 15.71 -6.94 11.57
CA MET A 466 16.15 -5.56 11.76
C MET A 466 17.37 -5.51 12.68
N GLY A 467 18.46 -4.90 12.21
CA GLY A 467 19.76 -4.88 12.89
C GLY A 467 20.68 -6.06 12.57
N GLY A 468 20.21 -7.05 11.81
CA GLY A 468 21.04 -8.14 11.29
C GLY A 468 21.58 -7.89 9.88
N GLU A 469 21.14 -6.81 9.22
CA GLU A 469 21.48 -6.53 7.83
C GLU A 469 23.00 -6.52 7.59
N GLY A 470 23.46 -7.34 6.63
CA GLY A 470 24.85 -7.43 6.20
C GLY A 470 25.65 -8.50 6.94
N THR A 471 25.23 -8.90 8.15
CA THR A 471 25.96 -9.90 8.94
C THR A 471 25.81 -11.32 8.41
N GLN A 472 24.77 -11.60 7.60
CA GLN A 472 24.68 -12.88 6.89
C GLN A 472 25.89 -13.12 5.99
N TRP A 473 26.55 -12.05 5.52
CA TRP A 473 27.77 -12.16 4.74
C TRP A 473 28.92 -12.81 5.52
N ILE A 474 28.99 -12.60 6.84
CA ILE A 474 30.00 -13.23 7.70
C ILE A 474 29.90 -14.76 7.60
N GLY A 475 28.68 -15.30 7.57
CA GLY A 475 28.43 -16.73 7.40
C GLY A 475 28.51 -17.23 5.96
N MET A 476 28.40 -16.35 4.96
CA MET A 476 28.42 -16.72 3.54
C MET A 476 29.83 -16.65 2.92
N ALA A 477 30.59 -15.59 3.24
CA ALA A 477 31.85 -15.24 2.59
C ALA A 477 32.87 -16.40 2.54
N PRO A 478 33.02 -17.26 3.57
CA PRO A 478 33.95 -18.39 3.50
C PRO A 478 33.56 -19.51 2.52
N PHE A 479 32.32 -19.52 2.02
CA PHE A 479 31.75 -20.64 1.25
C PHE A 479 31.34 -20.25 -0.18
N VAL A 480 31.68 -19.04 -0.63
CA VAL A 480 31.37 -18.56 -1.98
C VAL A 480 32.61 -17.97 -2.65
N GLU A 481 32.70 -18.10 -3.97
CA GLU A 481 33.78 -17.47 -4.75
C GLU A 481 33.58 -15.95 -4.92
N THR A 482 32.37 -15.46 -4.63
CA THR A 482 32.07 -14.04 -4.72
C THR A 482 32.87 -13.26 -3.67
N PRO A 483 33.70 -12.28 -4.05
CA PRO A 483 34.63 -11.65 -3.12
C PRO A 483 34.00 -10.51 -2.30
N HIS A 484 32.79 -10.07 -2.65
CA HIS A 484 32.19 -8.84 -2.14
C HIS A 484 30.66 -8.92 -2.06
N PHE A 485 30.09 -8.26 -1.06
CA PHE A 485 28.65 -8.15 -0.83
C PHE A 485 28.21 -6.70 -0.65
N THR A 486 27.04 -6.33 -1.19
CA THR A 486 26.44 -5.00 -0.97
C THR A 486 25.19 -5.10 -0.12
N GLN A 487 25.14 -4.45 1.05
CA GLN A 487 23.98 -4.46 1.93
C GLN A 487 23.22 -3.12 1.86
N ASN A 488 21.94 -3.15 1.50
CA ASN A 488 21.07 -1.98 1.63
C ASN A 488 20.63 -1.78 3.07
N ILE A 489 20.69 -0.56 3.60
CA ILE A 489 20.22 -0.24 4.95
C ILE A 489 19.65 1.19 5.01
N GLY A 490 18.59 1.41 5.77
CA GLY A 490 18.06 2.76 6.03
C GLY A 490 18.73 3.40 7.25
N ASP A 491 18.71 4.73 7.33
CA ASP A 491 19.16 5.51 8.49
C ASP A 491 18.41 5.17 9.79
N GLY A 492 17.10 4.95 9.73
CA GLY A 492 16.31 4.47 10.87
C GLY A 492 16.80 3.12 11.39
N THR A 493 16.97 2.13 10.50
CA THR A 493 17.51 0.80 10.83
C THR A 493 18.94 0.88 11.36
N PHE A 494 19.79 1.71 10.74
CA PHE A 494 21.17 1.92 11.18
C PHE A 494 21.21 2.41 12.64
N THR A 495 20.35 3.36 12.99
CA THR A 495 20.31 3.93 14.34
C THR A 495 19.70 2.96 15.35
N HIS A 496 18.63 2.24 14.97
CA HIS A 496 17.95 1.25 15.82
C HIS A 496 18.90 0.15 16.32
N SER A 497 19.58 -0.54 15.40
CA SER A 497 20.49 -1.65 15.71
C SER A 497 21.54 -1.94 14.63
N GLY A 498 21.40 -1.39 13.41
CA GLY A 498 22.29 -1.69 12.29
C GLY A 498 23.74 -1.20 12.47
N SER A 499 23.97 -0.23 13.35
CA SER A 499 25.33 0.17 13.75
C SER A 499 26.11 -0.99 14.38
N LEU A 500 25.44 -1.87 15.14
CA LEU A 500 26.06 -3.08 15.70
C LEU A 500 26.42 -4.10 14.61
N ALA A 501 25.59 -4.23 13.57
CA ALA A 501 25.90 -5.08 12.41
C ALA A 501 27.15 -4.60 11.66
N VAL A 502 27.28 -3.29 11.44
CA VAL A 502 28.49 -2.72 10.82
C VAL A 502 29.72 -3.00 11.68
N ARG A 503 29.64 -2.79 13.00
CA ARG A 503 30.74 -3.11 13.93
C ARG A 503 31.13 -4.59 13.87
N ALA A 504 30.15 -5.50 13.83
CA ALA A 504 30.40 -6.93 13.71
C ALA A 504 31.07 -7.30 12.38
N ALA A 505 30.65 -6.70 11.26
CA ALA A 505 31.29 -6.91 9.96
C ALA A 505 32.74 -6.40 9.93
N VAL A 506 33.02 -5.27 10.58
CA VAL A 506 34.39 -4.75 10.72
C VAL A 506 35.25 -5.72 11.53
N ALA A 507 34.73 -6.19 12.68
CA ALA A 507 35.43 -7.16 13.52
C ALA A 507 35.71 -8.49 12.80
N ALA A 508 34.79 -8.94 11.94
CA ALA A 508 34.95 -10.15 11.15
C ALA A 508 35.92 -10.00 9.97
N GLY A 509 36.34 -8.78 9.62
CA GLY A 509 37.27 -8.51 8.52
C GLY A 509 36.72 -8.86 7.13
N VAL A 510 35.40 -8.91 6.96
CA VAL A 510 34.75 -9.30 5.69
C VAL A 510 34.64 -8.12 4.71
N ASN A 511 34.64 -8.43 3.41
CA ASN A 511 34.49 -7.44 2.34
C ASN A 511 33.01 -7.16 2.07
N VAL A 512 32.48 -6.06 2.63
CA VAL A 512 31.08 -5.66 2.45
C VAL A 512 30.96 -4.14 2.30
N THR A 513 30.11 -3.71 1.37
CA THR A 513 29.70 -2.30 1.25
C THR A 513 28.31 -2.12 1.83
N TYR A 514 28.19 -1.33 2.90
CA TYR A 514 26.89 -0.88 3.39
C TYR A 514 26.42 0.34 2.58
N LYS A 515 25.32 0.20 1.87
CA LYS A 515 24.64 1.30 1.18
C LYS A 515 23.56 1.86 2.10
N LEU A 516 23.93 2.89 2.86
CA LEU A 516 23.07 3.55 3.84
C LEU A 516 22.27 4.67 3.16
N LEU A 517 20.97 4.45 2.97
CA LEU A 517 20.07 5.50 2.50
C LEU A 517 19.66 6.39 3.67
N TYR A 518 20.08 7.65 3.64
CA TYR A 518 19.69 8.69 4.58
C TYR A 518 18.51 9.48 4.00
N ASN A 519 17.30 9.19 4.48
CA ASN A 519 16.07 9.81 3.99
C ASN A 519 15.36 10.68 5.06
N SER A 520 15.92 10.73 6.27
CA SER A 520 15.49 11.50 7.46
C SER A 520 14.11 11.12 8.02
N ALA A 521 13.53 9.99 7.62
CA ALA A 521 12.20 9.59 8.08
C ALA A 521 12.00 8.07 8.07
N VAL A 522 11.36 7.54 9.10
CA VAL A 522 10.87 6.15 9.12
C VAL A 522 9.63 6.07 8.21
N ALA A 523 9.91 5.92 6.92
CA ALA A 523 8.95 6.26 5.87
C ALA A 523 7.70 5.39 5.88
N MET A 524 7.83 4.07 6.05
CA MET A 524 6.70 3.13 5.94
C MET A 524 5.71 3.20 7.09
N THR A 525 6.16 3.55 8.29
CA THR A 525 5.35 3.57 9.53
C THR A 525 4.62 4.90 9.75
N GLY A 526 4.70 5.83 8.80
CA GLY A 526 3.94 7.07 8.83
C GLY A 526 4.79 8.35 8.71
N GLY A 527 6.11 8.23 8.61
CA GLY A 527 7.03 9.36 8.41
C GLY A 527 7.53 9.98 9.72
N GLN A 528 7.70 9.16 10.76
CA GLN A 528 8.32 9.52 12.03
C GLN A 528 9.77 9.98 11.82
N ASP A 529 10.25 10.86 12.70
CA ASP A 529 11.69 11.12 12.81
C ASP A 529 12.36 9.89 13.46
N ALA A 530 13.52 9.47 12.94
CA ALA A 530 14.24 8.34 13.50
C ALA A 530 14.73 8.65 14.93
N VAL A 531 14.35 7.83 15.91
CA VAL A 531 14.80 7.96 17.30
C VAL A 531 16.33 7.83 17.34
N GLY A 532 17.01 8.83 17.92
CA GLY A 532 18.47 8.88 17.96
C GLY A 532 19.14 9.27 16.63
N GLY A 533 18.38 9.67 15.62
CA GLY A 533 18.88 10.03 14.30
C GLY A 533 20.00 11.08 14.35
N LEU A 534 21.09 10.79 13.64
CA LEU A 534 22.25 11.68 13.54
C LEU A 534 22.29 12.37 12.17
N PRO A 535 22.84 13.59 12.07
CA PRO A 535 23.12 14.18 10.77
C PRO A 535 24.23 13.40 10.05
N VAL A 536 24.21 13.45 8.71
CA VAL A 536 25.09 12.66 7.82
C VAL A 536 26.57 12.79 8.18
N GLU A 537 27.05 13.98 8.49
CA GLU A 537 28.45 14.22 8.88
C GLU A 537 28.86 13.50 10.18
N LYS A 538 27.94 13.36 11.14
CA LYS A 538 28.18 12.62 12.39
C LYS A 538 28.12 11.11 12.19
N ILE A 539 27.22 10.63 11.31
CA ILE A 539 27.19 9.21 10.91
C ILE A 539 28.52 8.83 10.27
N ALA A 540 29.02 9.64 9.32
CA ALA A 540 30.30 9.38 8.68
C ALA A 540 31.47 9.36 9.69
N ALA A 541 31.48 10.28 10.66
CA ALA A 541 32.48 10.29 11.74
C ALA A 541 32.43 9.02 12.59
N LEU A 542 31.23 8.59 12.99
CA LEU A 542 31.02 7.38 13.77
C LEU A 542 31.54 6.15 13.01
N LEU A 543 31.17 6.00 11.74
CA LEU A 543 31.60 4.86 10.92
C LEU A 543 33.12 4.76 10.77
N LEU A 544 33.81 5.89 10.59
CA LEU A 544 35.27 5.92 10.55
C LEU A 544 35.89 5.51 11.89
N LEU A 545 35.32 5.95 13.02
CA LEU A 545 35.76 5.53 14.35
C LEU A 545 35.55 4.03 14.61
N GLU A 546 34.48 3.45 14.07
CA GLU A 546 34.21 2.00 14.15
C GLU A 546 35.17 1.15 13.29
N GLY A 547 36.00 1.77 12.45
CA GLY A 547 36.99 1.06 11.61
C GLY A 547 36.55 0.80 10.16
N VAL A 548 35.49 1.45 9.68
CA VAL A 548 35.11 1.44 8.25
C VAL A 548 36.25 2.04 7.42
N ARG A 549 36.69 1.31 6.38
CA ARG A 549 37.88 1.63 5.59
C ARG A 549 37.70 2.83 4.67
N LYS A 550 36.50 3.02 4.13
CA LYS A 550 36.16 4.16 3.27
C LYS A 550 34.69 4.51 3.38
N VAL A 551 34.40 5.82 3.48
CA VAL A 551 33.05 6.38 3.48
C VAL A 551 32.91 7.37 2.33
N VAL A 552 31.92 7.18 1.47
CA VAL A 552 31.56 8.12 0.41
C VAL A 552 30.11 8.53 0.57
N VAL A 553 29.84 9.83 0.44
CA VAL A 553 28.49 10.40 0.50
C VAL A 553 28.06 10.85 -0.88
N THR A 554 26.87 10.44 -1.31
CA THR A 554 26.22 10.92 -2.53
C THR A 554 24.96 11.70 -2.20
N SER A 555 24.65 12.76 -2.92
CA SER A 555 23.47 13.60 -2.65
C SER A 555 22.88 14.20 -3.94
N ASP A 556 21.59 14.54 -3.92
CA ASP A 556 20.94 15.37 -4.96
C ASP A 556 21.28 16.87 -4.81
N ALA A 557 21.90 17.26 -3.70
CA ALA A 557 22.35 18.63 -3.42
C ALA A 557 23.81 18.67 -2.87
N PRO A 558 24.80 18.12 -3.59
CA PRO A 558 26.17 17.95 -3.06
C PRO A 558 26.86 19.28 -2.69
N ARG A 559 26.52 20.38 -3.37
CA ARG A 559 27.06 21.71 -3.04
C ARG A 559 26.60 22.22 -1.67
N ALA A 560 25.35 21.93 -1.29
CA ALA A 560 24.83 22.30 0.02
C ALA A 560 25.50 21.46 1.10
N LEU A 561 25.69 20.16 0.83
CA LEU A 561 26.29 19.22 1.78
C LEU A 561 27.79 19.50 2.01
N ARG A 562 28.54 19.84 0.96
CA ARG A 562 29.98 20.22 1.07
C ARG A 562 30.25 21.47 1.91
N ARG A 563 29.23 22.28 2.21
CA ARG A 563 29.37 23.44 3.14
C ARG A 563 29.39 23.01 4.61
N ARG A 564 29.07 21.75 4.91
CA ARG A 564 29.15 21.18 6.25
C ARG A 564 30.56 20.65 6.52
N SER A 565 30.91 20.52 7.79
CA SER A 565 32.21 20.00 8.22
C SER A 565 32.21 18.47 8.26
N PHE A 566 32.81 17.83 7.27
CA PHE A 566 33.01 16.38 7.23
C PHE A 566 34.37 15.97 7.81
N PRO A 567 34.49 14.77 8.41
CA PRO A 567 35.78 14.19 8.77
C PRO A 567 36.74 14.05 7.57
N ALA A 568 38.05 14.05 7.85
CA ALA A 568 39.04 13.78 6.83
C ALA A 568 38.83 12.40 6.19
N GLY A 569 38.96 12.32 4.86
CA GLY A 569 38.78 11.07 4.10
C GLY A 569 37.35 10.78 3.62
N VAL A 570 36.35 11.60 3.98
CA VAL A 570 34.99 11.48 3.46
C VAL A 570 34.84 12.29 2.17
N GLU A 571 34.43 11.63 1.10
CA GLU A 571 34.17 12.28 -0.20
C GLU A 571 32.67 12.57 -0.37
N VAL A 572 32.31 13.78 -0.81
CA VAL A 572 30.93 14.15 -1.15
C VAL A 572 30.79 14.28 -2.67
N ARG A 573 29.97 13.42 -3.28
CA ARG A 573 29.76 13.29 -4.73
C ARG A 573 28.30 13.55 -5.12
N ASP A 574 28.07 13.78 -6.41
CA ASP A 574 26.71 13.90 -6.95
C ASP A 574 26.06 12.51 -7.04
N ARG A 575 24.74 12.41 -6.84
CA ARG A 575 24.01 11.14 -6.95
C ARG A 575 24.18 10.41 -8.29
N SER A 576 24.48 11.13 -9.38
CA SER A 576 24.76 10.51 -10.69
C SER A 576 26.03 9.64 -10.69
N GLU A 577 26.87 9.73 -9.67
CA GLU A 577 28.08 8.90 -9.51
C GLU A 577 27.85 7.64 -8.65
N LEU A 578 26.59 7.31 -8.32
CA LEU A 578 26.22 6.18 -7.45
C LEU A 578 26.83 4.85 -7.91
N LEU A 579 26.67 4.46 -9.18
CA LEU A 579 27.15 3.16 -9.68
C LEU A 579 28.67 3.08 -9.69
N ARG A 580 29.34 4.11 -10.22
CA ARG A 580 30.80 4.24 -10.18
C ARG A 580 31.34 4.15 -8.75
N THR A 581 30.68 4.81 -7.81
CA THR A 581 31.08 4.79 -6.40
C THR A 581 30.94 3.39 -5.81
N GLN A 582 29.89 2.65 -6.15
CA GLN A 582 29.73 1.26 -5.71
C GLN A 582 30.87 0.37 -6.24
N GLU A 583 31.24 0.49 -7.52
CA GLU A 583 32.36 -0.25 -8.12
C GLU A 583 33.71 0.08 -7.47
N GLU A 584 33.94 1.36 -7.14
CA GLU A 584 35.15 1.80 -6.44
C GLU A 584 35.22 1.23 -5.02
N LEU A 585 34.10 1.25 -4.29
CA LEU A 585 34.02 0.73 -2.92
C LEU A 585 34.15 -0.79 -2.86
N ALA A 586 33.60 -1.52 -3.83
CA ALA A 586 33.69 -2.97 -3.92
C ALA A 586 35.15 -3.49 -4.09
N LYS A 587 36.05 -2.64 -4.60
CA LYS A 587 37.48 -2.95 -4.77
C LYS A 587 38.31 -2.69 -3.51
N VAL A 588 37.74 -2.05 -2.49
CA VAL A 588 38.43 -1.76 -1.23
C VAL A 588 38.19 -2.93 -0.28
N GLY A 589 39.27 -3.60 0.14
CA GLY A 589 39.18 -4.68 1.13
C GLY A 589 38.67 -4.18 2.49
N GLY A 590 37.90 -5.03 3.17
CA GLY A 590 37.21 -4.75 4.44
C GLY A 590 35.84 -4.09 4.24
N VAL A 591 35.34 -3.47 5.32
CA VAL A 591 34.02 -2.81 5.31
C VAL A 591 34.13 -1.41 4.73
N THR A 592 33.24 -1.08 3.80
CA THR A 592 33.06 0.28 3.29
C THR A 592 31.60 0.74 3.39
N VAL A 593 31.37 2.06 3.33
CA VAL A 593 30.02 2.62 3.41
C VAL A 593 29.79 3.66 2.31
N LEU A 594 28.66 3.52 1.63
CA LEU A 594 28.09 4.52 0.74
C LEU A 594 26.86 5.13 1.42
N ILE A 595 26.96 6.39 1.86
CA ILE A 595 25.80 7.12 2.38
C ILE A 595 25.11 7.83 1.21
N HIS A 596 23.86 7.51 0.93
CA HIS A 596 23.04 8.22 -0.05
C HIS A 596 22.07 9.16 0.67
N ASP A 597 22.38 10.46 0.65
CA ASP A 597 21.60 11.52 1.27
C ASP A 597 20.54 12.04 0.29
N GLN A 598 19.29 11.61 0.47
CA GLN A 598 18.15 12.13 -0.27
C GLN A 598 16.84 11.91 0.50
N GLU A 599 16.17 13.02 0.82
CA GLU A 599 14.94 13.05 1.65
C GLU A 599 13.80 12.16 1.09
N CYS A 600 13.03 11.53 1.99
CA CYS A 600 11.84 10.76 1.66
C CYS A 600 10.85 11.57 0.79
N ALA A 601 10.46 11.01 -0.36
CA ALA A 601 9.58 11.70 -1.31
C ALA A 601 8.18 12.03 -0.73
N ALA A 602 7.62 11.14 0.09
CA ALA A 602 6.32 11.35 0.71
C ALA A 602 6.35 12.51 1.71
N GLU A 603 7.37 12.57 2.56
CA GLU A 603 7.57 13.66 3.51
C GLU A 603 7.88 14.99 2.83
N LYS A 604 8.75 14.98 1.81
CA LYS A 604 9.04 16.16 0.98
C LYS A 604 7.74 16.75 0.40
N ARG A 605 6.84 15.91 -0.11
CA ARG A 605 5.52 16.35 -0.61
C ARG A 605 4.63 16.90 0.51
N ARG A 606 4.59 16.24 1.68
CA ARG A 606 3.80 16.70 2.85
C ARG A 606 4.30 18.06 3.35
N LYS A 607 5.61 18.26 3.48
CA LYS A 607 6.23 19.53 3.88
C LYS A 607 5.93 20.65 2.89
N ARG A 608 6.07 20.39 1.59
CA ARG A 608 5.70 21.35 0.52
C ARG A 608 4.22 21.74 0.57
N ARG A 609 3.30 20.78 0.73
CA ARG A 609 1.86 21.04 0.85
C ARG A 609 1.52 21.90 2.07
N ARG A 610 2.25 21.72 3.17
CA ARG A 610 2.09 22.49 4.42
C ARG A 610 2.86 23.82 4.41
N GLY A 611 3.51 24.20 3.31
CA GLY A 611 4.31 25.42 3.21
C GLY A 611 5.60 25.39 4.04
N LYS A 612 6.03 24.23 4.54
CA LYS A 612 7.26 24.07 5.35
C LYS A 612 8.54 23.90 4.53
N GLN A 613 8.42 23.73 3.22
CA GLN A 613 9.54 23.58 2.28
C GLN A 613 9.15 24.14 0.92
N GLU A 614 10.08 24.80 0.24
CA GLU A 614 9.83 25.41 -1.06
C GLU A 614 9.59 24.34 -2.15
N ALA A 615 8.59 24.59 -3.00
CA ALA A 615 8.30 23.75 -4.14
C ALA A 615 9.05 24.27 -5.38
N PRO A 616 9.83 23.44 -6.08
CA PRO A 616 10.46 23.85 -7.34
C PRO A 616 9.41 24.32 -8.33
N ALA A 617 9.62 25.51 -8.91
CA ALA A 617 8.70 26.07 -9.89
C ALA A 617 8.70 25.27 -11.20
N THR A 618 9.83 24.67 -11.58
CA THR A 618 9.99 23.97 -12.85
C THR A 618 9.28 22.61 -12.84
N ARG A 619 8.35 22.41 -13.78
CA ARG A 619 7.65 21.15 -14.08
C ARG A 619 8.23 20.48 -15.32
N VAL A 620 8.03 19.17 -15.44
CA VAL A 620 8.42 18.38 -16.62
C VAL A 620 7.15 18.00 -17.37
N VAL A 621 7.17 18.20 -18.70
CA VAL A 621 6.09 17.86 -19.62
C VAL A 621 6.68 17.00 -20.73
N ILE A 622 5.91 16.03 -21.24
CA ILE A 622 6.29 15.23 -22.40
C ILE A 622 5.38 15.65 -23.56
N ASN A 623 5.97 16.01 -24.70
CA ASN A 623 5.24 16.19 -25.94
C ASN A 623 4.85 14.81 -26.49
N GLU A 624 3.60 14.41 -26.27
CA GLU A 624 3.03 13.12 -26.70
C GLU A 624 3.13 12.90 -28.21
N ARG A 625 3.08 13.96 -29.03
CA ARG A 625 3.25 13.87 -30.48
C ARG A 625 4.67 13.47 -30.87
N VAL A 626 5.68 13.95 -30.14
CA VAL A 626 7.08 13.59 -30.37
C VAL A 626 7.35 12.21 -29.78
N CYS A 627 6.86 11.94 -28.57
CA CYS A 627 7.09 10.71 -27.82
C CYS A 627 6.83 9.43 -28.64
N GLU A 628 7.72 8.46 -28.54
CA GLU A 628 7.56 7.15 -29.19
C GLU A 628 6.99 6.08 -28.23
N GLY A 629 6.76 6.41 -26.96
CA GLY A 629 6.21 5.47 -25.98
C GLY A 629 7.16 4.32 -25.63
N CYS A 630 8.47 4.54 -25.74
CA CYS A 630 9.50 3.50 -25.58
C CYS A 630 9.74 3.03 -24.14
N GLY A 631 9.20 3.72 -23.13
CA GLY A 631 9.37 3.34 -21.72
C GLY A 631 10.72 3.69 -21.10
N ASP A 632 11.73 4.13 -21.87
CA ASP A 632 13.08 4.40 -21.32
C ASP A 632 13.07 5.40 -20.15
N CYS A 633 12.26 6.46 -20.22
CA CYS A 633 12.08 7.37 -19.08
C CYS A 633 11.50 6.70 -17.83
N GLY A 634 10.62 5.71 -18.00
CA GLY A 634 10.09 4.85 -16.94
C GLY A 634 11.18 3.93 -16.39
N THR A 635 11.97 3.29 -17.25
CA THR A 635 13.11 2.44 -16.87
C THR A 635 14.19 3.22 -16.11
N LYS A 636 14.51 4.46 -16.52
CA LYS A 636 15.48 5.30 -15.82
C LYS A 636 14.96 5.78 -14.47
N SER A 637 13.72 6.25 -14.40
CA SER A 637 13.17 6.91 -13.21
C SER A 637 12.45 5.98 -12.22
N ASN A 638 11.96 4.83 -12.67
CA ASN A 638 11.12 3.89 -11.91
C ASN A 638 9.96 4.61 -11.18
N CYS A 639 9.31 5.57 -11.86
CA CYS A 639 8.44 6.57 -11.24
C CYS A 639 6.97 6.44 -11.66
N LEU A 640 6.05 6.25 -10.70
CA LEU A 640 4.60 6.16 -10.95
C LEU A 640 3.94 7.42 -11.54
N SER A 641 4.64 8.54 -11.60
CA SER A 641 4.14 9.75 -12.29
C SER A 641 4.47 9.75 -13.78
N VAL A 642 5.30 8.81 -14.26
CA VAL A 642 5.57 8.59 -15.68
C VAL A 642 4.54 7.58 -16.17
N GLN A 643 3.41 8.06 -16.68
CA GLN A 643 2.25 7.22 -16.99
C GLN A 643 2.16 6.94 -18.49
N PRO A 644 1.95 5.68 -18.90
CA PRO A 644 1.54 5.41 -20.26
C PRO A 644 0.15 6.00 -20.52
N VAL A 645 -0.03 6.63 -21.68
CA VAL A 645 -1.31 7.21 -22.10
C VAL A 645 -1.64 6.74 -23.53
N PRO A 646 -2.88 6.31 -23.81
CA PRO A 646 -3.31 6.02 -25.17
C PRO A 646 -3.47 7.34 -25.94
N THR A 647 -3.06 7.34 -27.21
CA THR A 647 -3.28 8.47 -28.13
C THR A 647 -3.63 7.93 -29.50
N GLU A 648 -4.15 8.79 -30.38
CA GLU A 648 -4.39 8.47 -31.78
C GLU A 648 -3.14 7.92 -32.49
N PHE A 649 -1.93 8.28 -32.05
CA PHE A 649 -0.66 7.82 -32.62
C PHE A 649 -0.04 6.65 -31.84
N GLY A 650 -0.87 5.86 -31.16
CA GLY A 650 -0.47 4.71 -30.35
C GLY A 650 -0.14 5.08 -28.90
N ARG A 651 0.45 4.14 -28.15
CA ARG A 651 0.86 4.33 -26.75
C ARG A 651 1.94 5.41 -26.64
N LYS A 652 1.70 6.42 -25.80
CA LYS A 652 2.65 7.49 -25.45
C LYS A 652 2.90 7.52 -23.95
N THR A 653 3.66 8.51 -23.50
CA THR A 653 3.97 8.70 -22.08
C THR A 653 3.69 10.15 -21.70
N ALA A 654 3.05 10.36 -20.56
CA ALA A 654 2.79 11.66 -19.98
C ALA A 654 3.31 11.72 -18.53
N ILE A 655 3.56 12.93 -18.04
CA ILE A 655 3.89 13.17 -16.64
C ILE A 655 2.60 13.58 -15.92
N HIS A 656 2.17 12.75 -14.96
CA HIS A 656 1.03 13.06 -14.12
C HIS A 656 1.41 14.15 -13.09
N GLN A 657 1.02 15.40 -13.38
CA GLN A 657 1.50 16.57 -12.65
C GLN A 657 1.13 16.56 -11.16
N SER A 658 -0.08 16.11 -10.82
CA SER A 658 -0.60 16.13 -9.44
C SER A 658 0.12 15.16 -8.49
N SER A 659 0.68 14.06 -9.01
CA SER A 659 1.47 13.11 -8.23
C SER A 659 2.98 13.35 -8.30
N CYS A 660 3.45 14.10 -9.30
CA CYS A 660 4.87 14.32 -9.53
C CYS A 660 5.55 15.07 -8.37
N ASN A 661 6.63 14.49 -7.84
CA ASN A 661 7.42 15.08 -6.75
C ASN A 661 8.68 15.82 -7.23
N VAL A 662 8.85 15.98 -8.54
CA VAL A 662 9.85 16.85 -9.16
C VAL A 662 11.30 16.48 -8.76
N ASP A 663 11.68 15.22 -8.94
CA ASP A 663 13.05 14.72 -8.76
C ASP A 663 13.89 14.74 -10.05
N TYR A 664 13.24 14.99 -11.19
CA TYR A 664 13.79 15.14 -12.54
C TYR A 664 14.48 13.90 -13.14
N SER A 665 14.47 12.75 -12.47
CA SER A 665 15.14 11.52 -12.96
C SER A 665 14.58 11.01 -14.29
N CYS A 666 13.33 11.31 -14.62
CA CYS A 666 12.75 10.99 -15.93
C CYS A 666 13.50 11.68 -17.09
N LEU A 667 14.16 12.82 -16.83
CA LEU A 667 14.95 13.53 -17.85
C LEU A 667 16.22 12.77 -18.24
N ASP A 668 16.64 11.76 -17.49
CA ASP A 668 17.80 10.93 -17.81
C ASP A 668 17.51 9.94 -18.95
N GLY A 669 16.24 9.71 -19.31
CA GLY A 669 15.88 8.88 -20.46
C GLY A 669 16.26 9.55 -21.79
N ASP A 670 16.69 8.80 -22.79
CA ASP A 670 17.15 9.32 -24.07
C ASP A 670 15.98 9.64 -25.00
N CYS A 671 15.43 10.85 -24.85
CA CYS A 671 14.22 11.26 -25.56
C CYS A 671 14.17 12.77 -25.81
N PRO A 672 13.88 13.22 -27.05
CA PRO A 672 13.71 14.63 -27.39
C PRO A 672 12.32 15.20 -27.05
N SER A 673 11.39 14.37 -26.55
CA SER A 673 10.01 14.80 -26.25
C SER A 673 9.86 15.66 -25.00
N PHE A 674 10.91 15.74 -24.18
CA PHE A 674 10.84 16.42 -22.88
C PHE A 674 10.86 17.94 -23.02
N LEU A 675 9.98 18.59 -22.27
CA LEU A 675 9.99 20.01 -21.99
C LEU A 675 10.08 20.24 -20.49
N THR A 676 10.72 21.34 -20.10
CA THR A 676 10.59 21.90 -18.77
C THR A 676 9.78 23.19 -18.83
N VAL A 677 8.77 23.31 -17.99
CA VAL A 677 7.85 24.45 -17.96
C VAL A 677 7.95 25.15 -16.62
N VAL A 678 8.10 26.47 -16.64
CA VAL A 678 7.93 27.32 -15.45
C VAL A 678 6.54 27.97 -15.56
N PRO A 679 5.61 27.69 -14.63
CA PRO A 679 4.26 28.25 -14.65
C PRO A 679 4.27 29.78 -14.58
N GLY A 680 3.32 30.39 -15.28
CA GLY A 680 3.27 31.84 -15.46
C GLY A 680 2.39 32.57 -14.47
N GLY A 681 2.70 32.54 -13.16
CA GLY A 681 2.17 33.45 -12.11
C GLY A 681 0.64 33.52 -11.84
N GLY A 682 -0.21 33.16 -12.81
CA GLY A 682 -1.67 33.13 -12.71
C GLY A 682 -2.16 31.72 -12.44
N LYS A 683 -3.25 31.59 -11.67
CA LYS A 683 -3.93 30.30 -11.51
C LYS A 683 -4.42 29.83 -12.89
N PRO A 684 -4.24 28.54 -13.25
CA PRO A 684 -4.83 27.98 -14.46
C PRO A 684 -6.33 28.30 -14.49
N ARG A 685 -6.89 28.39 -15.70
CA ARG A 685 -8.31 28.69 -15.92
C ARG A 685 -9.14 27.53 -15.37
N ARG A 686 -9.41 27.54 -14.06
CA ARG A 686 -10.28 26.56 -13.40
C ARG A 686 -11.67 26.76 -13.98
N SER A 687 -12.25 25.70 -14.54
CA SER A 687 -13.70 25.62 -14.57
C SER A 687 -14.11 25.68 -13.10
N ALA A 688 -14.74 26.77 -12.69
CA ALA A 688 -15.35 26.82 -11.39
C ALA A 688 -16.64 26.01 -11.57
N ALA A 689 -16.63 24.75 -11.16
CA ALA A 689 -17.87 24.02 -10.98
C ALA A 689 -18.83 24.93 -10.18
N GLY A 690 -20.01 25.21 -10.73
CA GLY A 690 -20.99 26.04 -10.05
C GLY A 690 -21.24 25.49 -8.65
N GLU A 691 -21.28 26.38 -7.64
CA GLU A 691 -21.61 25.96 -6.28
C GLU A 691 -23.02 25.37 -6.25
N LEU A 692 -23.14 24.13 -5.79
CA LEU A 692 -24.43 23.50 -5.55
C LEU A 692 -24.87 23.79 -4.12
N ALA A 693 -26.11 24.25 -3.97
CA ALA A 693 -26.80 24.32 -2.67
C ALA A 693 -27.05 22.91 -2.11
N ALA A 694 -27.26 22.79 -0.81
CA ALA A 694 -27.43 21.50 -0.13
C ALA A 694 -28.68 20.74 -0.59
N ASP A 695 -29.73 21.49 -0.96
CA ASP A 695 -31.04 21.03 -1.43
C ASP A 695 -31.16 20.96 -2.96
N ALA A 696 -30.08 21.30 -3.69
CA ALA A 696 -30.09 21.31 -5.15
C ALA A 696 -30.22 19.92 -5.79
N VAL A 697 -30.01 18.83 -5.02
CA VAL A 697 -30.14 17.44 -5.49
C VAL A 697 -31.19 16.72 -4.64
N PRO A 698 -32.19 16.05 -5.24
CA PRO A 698 -33.21 15.30 -4.51
C PRO A 698 -32.63 14.23 -3.58
N GLU A 699 -33.30 13.98 -2.45
CA GLU A 699 -32.95 12.88 -1.55
C GLU A 699 -33.34 11.51 -2.16
N PRO A 700 -32.46 10.50 -2.12
CA PRO A 700 -32.76 9.15 -2.61
C PRO A 700 -33.64 8.36 -1.62
N VAL A 701 -34.30 7.31 -2.11
CA VAL A 701 -34.95 6.32 -1.24
C VAL A 701 -33.88 5.52 -0.48
N ARG A 702 -33.96 5.50 0.85
CA ARG A 702 -32.95 4.88 1.71
C ARG A 702 -33.27 3.41 1.98
N GLY A 703 -32.22 2.59 2.04
CA GLY A 703 -32.29 1.21 2.52
C GLY A 703 -32.55 1.09 4.03
N GLY A 704 -32.39 -0.12 4.56
CA GLY A 704 -32.58 -0.43 5.99
C GLY A 704 -31.61 0.30 6.93
N PRO A 705 -31.84 0.23 8.25
CA PRO A 705 -31.03 0.95 9.25
C PRO A 705 -29.62 0.36 9.45
N ASP A 706 -29.44 -0.92 9.17
CA ASP A 706 -28.15 -1.60 9.23
C ASP A 706 -27.60 -1.74 7.81
N PHE A 707 -26.32 -1.46 7.62
CA PHE A 707 -25.68 -1.58 6.31
C PHE A 707 -24.17 -1.85 6.44
N ALA A 708 -23.63 -2.53 5.43
CA ALA A 708 -22.21 -2.83 5.28
C ALA A 708 -21.64 -2.22 4.00
N VAL A 709 -20.46 -1.60 4.11
CA VAL A 709 -19.74 -0.98 2.99
C VAL A 709 -18.36 -1.61 2.88
N ARG A 710 -17.96 -1.95 1.65
CA ARG A 710 -16.56 -2.22 1.32
C ARG A 710 -16.05 -1.18 0.33
N ILE A 711 -14.92 -0.58 0.66
CA ILE A 711 -14.23 0.41 -0.17
C ILE A 711 -12.90 -0.20 -0.63
N THR A 712 -12.66 -0.23 -1.93
CA THR A 712 -11.40 -0.73 -2.51
C THR A 712 -10.69 0.37 -3.28
N GLY A 713 -9.37 0.43 -3.19
CA GLY A 713 -8.59 1.41 -3.93
C GLY A 713 -7.09 1.28 -3.74
N ILE A 714 -6.37 2.36 -4.06
CA ILE A 714 -4.90 2.39 -4.01
C ILE A 714 -4.42 3.26 -2.84
N GLY A 715 -3.33 2.87 -2.20
CA GLY A 715 -2.66 3.65 -1.16
C GLY A 715 -2.41 5.11 -1.57
N GLY A 716 -2.79 6.04 -0.69
CA GLY A 716 -2.60 7.48 -0.90
C GLY A 716 -3.68 8.18 -1.74
N THR A 717 -4.77 7.50 -2.12
CA THR A 717 -5.90 8.09 -2.86
C THR A 717 -7.05 8.58 -1.98
N GLY A 718 -7.08 8.22 -0.69
CA GLY A 718 -8.11 8.67 0.26
C GLY A 718 -9.15 7.61 0.65
N VAL A 719 -8.94 6.33 0.33
CA VAL A 719 -9.85 5.21 0.71
C VAL A 719 -10.17 5.21 2.22
N VAL A 720 -9.14 5.20 3.07
CA VAL A 720 -9.30 5.23 4.54
C VAL A 720 -10.03 6.50 5.01
N THR A 721 -9.79 7.64 4.35
CA THR A 721 -10.48 8.90 4.67
C THR A 721 -11.98 8.81 4.40
N VAL A 722 -12.41 8.16 3.31
CA VAL A 722 -13.83 7.92 3.03
C VAL A 722 -14.46 7.05 4.12
N GLY A 723 -13.77 5.97 4.52
CA GLY A 723 -14.21 5.11 5.63
C GLY A 723 -14.38 5.88 6.95
N GLN A 724 -13.41 6.73 7.30
CA GLN A 724 -13.46 7.59 8.50
C GLN A 724 -14.59 8.62 8.46
N ILE A 725 -14.87 9.22 7.29
CA ILE A 725 -15.98 10.15 7.09
C ILE A 725 -17.32 9.42 7.33
N LEU A 726 -17.52 8.25 6.73
CA LEU A 726 -18.72 7.44 6.92
C LEU A 726 -18.90 6.99 8.37
N ALA A 727 -17.83 6.55 9.03
CA ALA A 727 -17.86 6.16 10.43
C ALA A 727 -18.24 7.33 11.35
N THR A 728 -17.64 8.50 11.13
CA THR A 728 -17.96 9.72 11.89
C THR A 728 -19.40 10.16 11.65
N ALA A 729 -19.87 10.13 10.41
CA ALA A 729 -21.26 10.47 10.07
C ALA A 729 -22.27 9.53 10.77
N ALA A 730 -21.99 8.23 10.81
CA ALA A 730 -22.84 7.27 11.52
C ALA A 730 -22.86 7.49 13.04
N VAL A 731 -21.73 7.84 13.66
CA VAL A 731 -21.66 8.17 15.10
C VAL A 731 -22.42 9.46 15.43
N LEU A 732 -22.37 10.47 14.54
CA LEU A 732 -23.17 11.70 14.69
C LEU A 732 -24.68 11.41 14.70
N GLU A 733 -25.12 10.37 13.99
CA GLU A 733 -26.50 9.89 13.96
C GLU A 733 -26.85 8.92 15.10
N GLY A 734 -25.96 8.76 16.08
CA GLY A 734 -26.16 7.86 17.22
C GLY A 734 -26.11 6.37 16.87
N ARG A 735 -25.53 5.99 15.72
CA ARG A 735 -25.38 4.60 15.31
C ARG A 735 -24.08 3.99 15.82
N HIS A 736 -24.06 2.66 15.87
CA HIS A 736 -22.89 1.88 16.21
C HIS A 736 -22.10 1.53 14.95
N VAL A 737 -20.78 1.58 15.07
CA VAL A 737 -19.89 1.46 13.92
C VAL A 737 -18.75 0.53 14.26
N ARG A 738 -18.38 -0.32 13.30
CA ARG A 738 -17.11 -1.06 13.27
C ARG A 738 -16.46 -0.86 11.91
N THR A 739 -15.18 -0.49 11.90
CA THR A 739 -14.37 -0.30 10.69
C THR A 739 -13.12 -1.18 10.74
N LEU A 740 -12.61 -1.59 9.57
CA LEU A 740 -11.30 -2.21 9.44
C LEU A 740 -10.60 -1.66 8.21
N ASP A 741 -9.48 -0.95 8.42
CA ASP A 741 -8.69 -0.35 7.36
C ASP A 741 -7.43 -1.20 7.09
N GLN A 742 -7.43 -1.93 5.98
CA GLN A 742 -6.32 -2.80 5.60
C GLN A 742 -5.43 -2.14 4.54
N THR A 743 -4.21 -1.79 4.93
CA THR A 743 -3.17 -1.29 4.02
C THR A 743 -2.07 -2.34 3.82
N GLY A 744 -1.63 -2.54 2.58
CA GLY A 744 -0.48 -3.42 2.28
C GLY A 744 0.89 -2.78 2.59
N LEU A 745 1.96 -3.47 2.20
CA LEU A 745 3.36 -3.06 2.43
C LEU A 745 3.68 -1.65 1.90
N ALA A 746 3.12 -1.23 0.76
CA ALA A 746 3.41 0.09 0.20
C ALA A 746 2.37 1.14 0.62
N GLN A 747 2.85 2.29 1.11
CA GLN A 747 1.99 3.44 1.39
C GLN A 747 1.27 4.00 0.15
N LYS A 748 1.83 3.78 -1.04
CA LYS A 748 1.26 4.21 -2.33
C LYS A 748 1.42 3.10 -3.37
N GLY A 749 0.49 3.03 -4.32
CA GLY A 749 0.55 2.06 -5.42
C GLY A 749 0.08 0.64 -5.06
N GLY A 750 0.12 0.25 -3.78
CA GLY A 750 -0.46 -0.99 -3.27
C GLY A 750 -1.98 -0.90 -3.06
N ALA A 751 -2.63 -2.07 -3.02
CA ALA A 751 -4.04 -2.20 -2.72
C ALA A 751 -4.37 -1.79 -1.27
N VAL A 752 -5.52 -1.14 -1.10
CA VAL A 752 -6.11 -0.76 0.20
C VAL A 752 -7.58 -1.16 0.20
N VAL A 753 -8.02 -1.76 1.30
CA VAL A 753 -9.41 -2.19 1.51
C VAL A 753 -9.88 -1.61 2.84
N SER A 754 -11.07 -1.00 2.85
CA SER A 754 -11.71 -0.50 4.06
C SER A 754 -13.11 -1.09 4.16
N ASP A 755 -13.35 -1.83 5.24
CA ASP A 755 -14.65 -2.41 5.57
C ASP A 755 -15.33 -1.59 6.67
N LEU A 756 -16.64 -1.39 6.54
CA LEU A 756 -17.44 -0.56 7.44
C LEU A 756 -18.78 -1.25 7.70
N LYS A 757 -19.10 -1.52 8.96
CA LYS A 757 -20.41 -2.03 9.40
C LYS A 757 -21.07 -1.00 10.29
N VAL A 758 -22.29 -0.60 9.94
CA VAL A 758 -23.09 0.34 10.71
C VAL A 758 -24.37 -0.35 11.14
N THR A 759 -24.67 -0.29 12.43
CA THR A 759 -25.83 -0.95 13.03
C THR A 759 -26.58 0.00 13.97
N ALA A 760 -27.89 -0.20 14.10
CA ALA A 760 -28.73 0.56 15.03
C ALA A 760 -28.43 0.24 16.51
N ALA A 761 -27.96 -0.97 16.80
CA ALA A 761 -27.58 -1.42 18.14
C ALA A 761 -26.12 -1.93 18.17
N PRO A 762 -25.47 -2.00 19.33
CA PRO A 762 -24.15 -2.63 19.45
C PRO A 762 -24.17 -4.06 18.91
N THR A 763 -23.10 -4.46 18.22
CA THR A 763 -23.00 -5.80 17.63
C THR A 763 -21.64 -6.44 17.94
N ASP A 764 -21.67 -7.71 18.31
CA ASP A 764 -20.49 -8.54 18.58
C ASP A 764 -20.07 -9.32 17.32
N ARG A 765 -19.91 -8.61 16.20
CA ARG A 765 -19.46 -9.20 14.92
C ARG A 765 -18.12 -8.59 14.52
N ALA A 766 -17.32 -9.33 13.75
CA ALA A 766 -16.04 -8.81 13.29
C ALA A 766 -16.24 -7.61 12.36
N ALA A 767 -15.29 -6.70 12.33
CA ALA A 767 -15.33 -5.52 11.46
C ALA A 767 -15.19 -5.90 9.97
N LYS A 768 -14.41 -6.95 9.67
CA LYS A 768 -14.21 -7.48 8.32
C LYS A 768 -15.52 -8.04 7.75
N LEU A 769 -15.81 -7.71 6.48
CA LEU A 769 -16.97 -8.28 5.80
C LEU A 769 -16.72 -9.74 5.41
N ALA A 770 -17.68 -10.61 5.74
CA ALA A 770 -17.71 -12.00 5.30
C ALA A 770 -18.26 -12.12 3.86
N ALA A 771 -18.16 -13.32 3.29
CA ALA A 771 -18.67 -13.56 1.94
C ALA A 771 -20.17 -13.23 1.81
N GLY A 772 -20.49 -12.42 0.80
CA GLY A 772 -21.83 -11.92 0.51
C GLY A 772 -22.35 -10.81 1.42
N GLU A 773 -21.60 -10.35 2.45
CA GLU A 773 -22.08 -9.41 3.48
C GLU A 773 -22.26 -7.96 2.99
N CYS A 774 -21.66 -7.57 1.87
CA CYS A 774 -21.59 -6.18 1.39
C CYS A 774 -22.92 -5.65 0.80
N ASP A 775 -23.40 -4.50 1.28
CA ASP A 775 -24.56 -3.80 0.72
C ASP A 775 -24.14 -2.73 -0.30
N LEU A 776 -23.09 -1.95 0.02
CA LEU A 776 -22.47 -0.99 -0.88
C LEU A 776 -21.00 -1.34 -1.17
N TYR A 777 -20.68 -1.56 -2.43
CA TYR A 777 -19.32 -1.79 -2.91
C TYR A 777 -18.76 -0.56 -3.63
N LEU A 778 -17.86 0.16 -2.98
CA LEU A 778 -17.24 1.38 -3.50
C LEU A 778 -15.86 1.06 -4.11
N ALA A 779 -15.81 0.75 -5.40
CA ALA A 779 -14.57 0.44 -6.10
C ALA A 779 -13.91 1.71 -6.63
N CYS A 780 -13.01 2.31 -5.85
CA CYS A 780 -12.25 3.50 -6.24
C CYS A 780 -11.09 3.18 -7.21
N ASP A 781 -10.65 1.92 -7.27
CA ASP A 781 -9.77 1.39 -8.31
C ASP A 781 -10.37 0.09 -8.87
N ALA A 782 -10.55 0.02 -10.19
CA ALA A 782 -11.24 -1.10 -10.82
C ALA A 782 -10.47 -2.43 -10.70
N LEU A 783 -9.13 -2.40 -10.72
CA LEU A 783 -8.32 -3.62 -10.58
C LEU A 783 -8.39 -4.20 -9.18
N VAL A 784 -8.25 -3.37 -8.13
CA VAL A 784 -8.43 -3.82 -6.75
C VAL A 784 -9.89 -4.24 -6.51
N GLY A 785 -10.84 -3.51 -7.08
CA GLY A 785 -12.26 -3.81 -6.98
C GLY A 785 -12.66 -5.14 -7.63
N ALA A 786 -12.02 -5.53 -8.73
CA ALA A 786 -12.31 -6.78 -9.44
C ALA A 786 -11.48 -7.98 -8.95
N ASP A 787 -10.59 -7.78 -7.96
CA ASP A 787 -9.86 -8.88 -7.33
C ASP A 787 -10.85 -9.88 -6.67
N PRO A 788 -10.72 -11.20 -6.95
CA PRO A 788 -11.63 -12.20 -6.41
C PRO A 788 -11.76 -12.21 -4.88
N ALA A 789 -10.69 -11.91 -4.15
CA ALA A 789 -10.70 -11.86 -2.69
C ALA A 789 -11.55 -10.71 -2.15
N ASN A 790 -11.56 -9.57 -2.86
CA ASN A 790 -12.37 -8.41 -2.49
C ASN A 790 -13.84 -8.61 -2.90
N LEU A 791 -14.04 -9.13 -4.11
CA LEU A 791 -15.35 -9.46 -4.64
C LEU A 791 -16.08 -10.48 -3.79
N ALA A 792 -15.40 -11.40 -3.11
CA ALA A 792 -16.03 -12.43 -2.27
C ALA A 792 -17.08 -11.86 -1.29
N SER A 793 -16.91 -10.63 -0.82
CA SER A 793 -17.88 -9.93 0.05
C SER A 793 -19.18 -9.50 -0.62
N THR A 794 -19.25 -9.43 -1.95
CA THR A 794 -20.44 -9.01 -2.69
C THR A 794 -21.41 -10.16 -2.91
N ASP A 795 -22.68 -9.81 -3.09
CA ASP A 795 -23.76 -10.72 -3.46
C ASP A 795 -24.55 -10.12 -4.65
N PRO A 796 -24.66 -10.84 -5.78
CA PRO A 796 -25.35 -10.38 -6.98
C PRO A 796 -26.85 -10.12 -6.79
N ALA A 797 -27.46 -10.59 -5.69
CA ALA A 797 -28.87 -10.33 -5.41
C ALA A 797 -29.13 -9.02 -4.65
N ARG A 798 -28.13 -8.42 -4.01
CA ARG A 798 -28.34 -7.26 -3.11
C ARG A 798 -27.31 -6.14 -3.18
N THR A 799 -26.06 -6.44 -3.53
CA THR A 799 -24.98 -5.44 -3.46
C THR A 799 -25.14 -4.38 -4.55
N VAL A 800 -25.10 -3.12 -4.16
CA VAL A 800 -24.99 -1.98 -5.09
C VAL A 800 -23.52 -1.60 -5.21
N ALA A 801 -22.99 -1.55 -6.43
CA ALA A 801 -21.63 -1.10 -6.70
C ALA A 801 -21.60 0.32 -7.28
N VAL A 802 -20.65 1.12 -6.80
CA VAL A 802 -20.22 2.34 -7.48
C VAL A 802 -18.76 2.20 -7.86
N VAL A 803 -18.48 2.19 -9.16
CA VAL A 803 -17.20 1.79 -9.74
C VAL A 803 -16.56 2.99 -10.45
N SER A 804 -15.30 3.26 -10.12
CA SER A 804 -14.47 4.15 -10.92
C SER A 804 -13.99 3.44 -12.17
N THR A 805 -14.28 3.98 -13.35
CA THR A 805 -13.73 3.51 -14.63
C THR A 805 -12.36 4.11 -14.93
N THR A 806 -11.81 4.93 -14.02
CA THR A 806 -10.52 5.57 -14.20
C THR A 806 -9.40 4.54 -14.36
N GLU A 807 -8.72 4.57 -15.50
CA GLU A 807 -7.53 3.73 -15.74
C GLU A 807 -6.31 4.33 -15.05
N VAL A 808 -5.88 3.70 -13.96
CA VAL A 808 -4.64 4.06 -13.25
C VAL A 808 -3.55 3.05 -13.60
N PRO A 809 -2.46 3.43 -14.27
CA PRO A 809 -1.38 2.49 -14.62
C PRO A 809 -0.76 1.79 -13.40
N THR A 810 -0.31 0.56 -13.56
CA THR A 810 0.47 -0.16 -12.53
C THR A 810 1.96 0.15 -12.67
N GLY A 811 2.75 -0.13 -11.62
CA GLY A 811 4.21 0.04 -11.68
C GLY A 811 4.85 -0.75 -12.83
N LYS A 812 4.35 -1.96 -13.12
CA LYS A 812 4.84 -2.78 -14.23
C LYS A 812 4.63 -2.12 -15.60
N MET A 813 3.48 -1.49 -15.82
CA MET A 813 3.18 -0.76 -17.08
C MET A 813 4.08 0.46 -17.31
N VAL A 814 4.71 0.99 -16.26
CA VAL A 814 5.65 2.12 -16.36
C VAL A 814 6.99 1.68 -16.93
N VAL A 815 7.50 0.52 -16.49
CA VAL A 815 8.83 0.01 -16.86
C VAL A 815 8.79 -0.98 -18.02
N ASP A 816 7.68 -1.69 -18.20
CA ASP A 816 7.50 -2.69 -19.25
C ASP A 816 6.43 -2.22 -20.24
N THR A 817 6.85 -1.99 -21.48
CA THR A 817 5.98 -1.47 -22.53
C THR A 817 5.10 -2.52 -23.21
N SER A 818 5.33 -3.81 -22.92
CA SER A 818 4.50 -4.92 -23.39
C SER A 818 3.25 -5.12 -22.53
N VAL A 819 3.24 -4.59 -21.30
CA VAL A 819 2.12 -4.71 -20.37
C VAL A 819 1.11 -3.59 -20.61
N ALA A 820 -0.11 -3.97 -21.00
CA ALA A 820 -1.23 -3.07 -21.17
C ALA A 820 -2.19 -3.12 -19.96
N PHE A 821 -3.02 -2.08 -19.83
CA PHE A 821 -4.15 -2.13 -18.90
C PHE A 821 -5.16 -3.17 -19.42
N PRO A 822 -5.75 -4.02 -18.56
CA PRO A 822 -6.75 -4.97 -19.02
C PRO A 822 -7.95 -4.27 -19.64
N GLU A 823 -8.59 -4.91 -20.62
CA GLU A 823 -9.73 -4.36 -21.34
C GLU A 823 -10.86 -3.94 -20.37
N PRO A 824 -11.28 -2.66 -20.37
CA PRO A 824 -12.22 -2.15 -19.37
C PRO A 824 -13.56 -2.90 -19.33
N GLY A 825 -14.07 -3.36 -20.48
CA GLY A 825 -15.31 -4.14 -20.55
C GLY A 825 -15.22 -5.47 -19.80
N ARG A 826 -14.05 -6.12 -19.82
CA ARG A 826 -13.81 -7.33 -19.02
C ARG A 826 -13.81 -7.05 -17.51
N ILE A 827 -13.22 -5.94 -17.06
CA ILE A 827 -13.23 -5.57 -15.64
C ILE A 827 -14.65 -5.21 -15.20
N HIS A 828 -15.36 -4.42 -16.01
CA HIS A 828 -16.72 -3.99 -15.74
C HIS A 828 -17.70 -5.17 -15.66
N SER A 829 -17.64 -6.09 -16.62
CA SER A 829 -18.52 -7.27 -16.64
C SER A 829 -18.31 -8.18 -15.43
N VAL A 830 -17.08 -8.33 -14.94
CA VAL A 830 -16.80 -9.06 -13.69
C VAL A 830 -17.49 -8.39 -12.49
N LEU A 831 -17.38 -7.07 -12.37
CA LEU A 831 -18.00 -6.30 -11.28
C LEU A 831 -19.55 -6.35 -11.35
N GLU A 832 -20.12 -6.20 -12.55
CA GLU A 832 -21.57 -6.33 -12.78
C GLU A 832 -22.08 -7.72 -12.45
N SER A 833 -21.38 -8.78 -12.86
CA SER A 833 -21.79 -10.16 -12.57
C SER A 833 -21.82 -10.48 -11.08
N ALA A 834 -21.09 -9.71 -10.27
CA ALA A 834 -20.94 -9.91 -8.84
C ALA A 834 -21.88 -9.03 -7.99
N THR A 835 -22.70 -8.17 -8.62
CA THR A 835 -23.51 -7.15 -7.93
C THR A 835 -24.90 -7.02 -8.54
N ALA A 836 -25.87 -6.52 -7.77
CA ALA A 836 -27.25 -6.37 -8.20
C ALA A 836 -27.47 -5.12 -9.06
N ARG A 837 -26.70 -4.06 -8.80
CA ARG A 837 -26.75 -2.80 -9.53
C ARG A 837 -25.37 -2.16 -9.54
N THR A 838 -24.89 -1.76 -10.72
CA THR A 838 -23.61 -1.06 -10.88
C THR A 838 -23.83 0.36 -11.40
N VAL A 839 -23.15 1.33 -10.79
CA VAL A 839 -23.03 2.70 -11.30
C VAL A 839 -21.56 2.94 -11.59
N ALA A 840 -21.21 3.07 -12.87
CA ALA A 840 -19.85 3.32 -13.31
C ALA A 840 -19.66 4.78 -13.72
N LEU A 841 -18.55 5.38 -13.31
CA LEU A 841 -18.18 6.75 -13.71
C LEU A 841 -16.66 6.94 -13.73
N ASP A 842 -16.17 7.83 -14.59
CA ASP A 842 -14.76 8.23 -14.56
C ASP A 842 -14.55 9.31 -13.49
N ALA A 843 -14.45 8.85 -12.23
CA ALA A 843 -14.40 9.74 -11.07
C ALA A 843 -13.23 10.72 -11.11
N ARG A 844 -12.08 10.32 -11.68
CA ARG A 844 -10.92 11.21 -11.82
C ARG A 844 -11.14 12.25 -12.90
N ALA A 845 -11.59 11.86 -14.09
CA ALA A 845 -11.81 12.83 -15.17
C ALA A 845 -12.83 13.90 -14.77
N VAL A 846 -13.94 13.49 -14.13
CA VAL A 846 -14.96 14.43 -13.65
C VAL A 846 -14.40 15.33 -12.53
N ALA A 847 -13.61 14.80 -11.60
CA ALA A 847 -12.99 15.61 -10.55
C ALA A 847 -11.96 16.62 -11.11
N GLU A 848 -11.20 16.23 -12.14
CA GLU A 848 -10.26 17.11 -12.83
C GLU A 848 -10.99 18.22 -13.60
N GLU A 849 -12.09 17.92 -14.27
CA GLU A 849 -12.91 18.91 -14.98
C GLU A 849 -13.53 19.93 -14.02
N LEU A 850 -14.14 19.46 -12.92
CA LEU A 850 -14.88 20.30 -11.99
C LEU A 850 -13.99 21.08 -11.01
N PHE A 851 -12.87 20.47 -10.56
CA PHE A 851 -12.05 21.02 -9.48
C PHE A 851 -10.59 21.28 -9.87
N GLY A 852 -10.18 20.86 -11.07
CA GLY A 852 -8.79 20.96 -11.54
C GLY A 852 -7.83 20.01 -10.83
N ASP A 853 -8.32 19.02 -10.08
CA ASP A 853 -7.51 18.07 -9.31
C ASP A 853 -8.26 16.76 -9.06
N GLY A 854 -7.69 15.65 -9.52
CA GLY A 854 -8.26 14.30 -9.32
C GLY A 854 -8.33 13.83 -7.87
N GLN A 855 -7.73 14.52 -6.89
CA GLN A 855 -7.78 14.11 -5.47
C GLN A 855 -9.20 14.07 -4.88
N PHE A 856 -10.17 14.76 -5.50
CA PHE A 856 -11.56 14.81 -5.04
C PHE A 856 -12.40 13.64 -5.57
N ALA A 857 -11.84 12.77 -6.42
CA ALA A 857 -12.54 11.67 -7.08
C ALA A 857 -13.25 10.74 -6.10
N ASN A 858 -12.61 10.34 -5.00
CA ASN A 858 -13.22 9.42 -4.04
C ASN A 858 -14.40 10.03 -3.28
N ILE A 859 -14.36 11.35 -2.99
CA ILE A 859 -15.48 12.06 -2.34
C ILE A 859 -16.62 12.30 -3.34
N LEU A 860 -16.30 12.56 -4.59
CA LEU A 860 -17.28 12.60 -5.68
C LEU A 860 -17.97 11.24 -5.85
N GLN A 861 -17.21 10.14 -5.82
CA GLN A 861 -17.75 8.79 -5.89
C GLN A 861 -18.60 8.44 -4.65
N LEU A 862 -18.22 8.92 -3.47
CA LEU A 862 -19.05 8.84 -2.26
C LEU A 862 -20.41 9.56 -2.44
N GLY A 863 -20.41 10.73 -3.08
CA GLY A 863 -21.64 11.43 -3.46
C GLY A 863 -22.51 10.65 -4.43
N ALA A 864 -21.91 10.01 -5.43
CA ALA A 864 -22.63 9.13 -6.34
C ALA A 864 -23.22 7.93 -5.59
N ALA A 865 -22.45 7.30 -4.71
CA ALA A 865 -22.90 6.21 -3.84
C ALA A 865 -24.06 6.60 -2.95
N TYR A 866 -24.02 7.79 -2.33
CA TYR A 866 -25.15 8.32 -1.56
C TYR A 866 -26.44 8.33 -2.39
N GLN A 867 -26.37 8.89 -3.60
CA GLN A 867 -27.54 9.09 -4.45
C GLN A 867 -28.12 7.78 -5.01
N THR A 868 -27.38 6.67 -4.96
CA THR A 868 -27.94 5.35 -5.31
C THR A 868 -29.02 4.85 -4.33
N GLY A 869 -29.06 5.40 -3.11
CA GLY A 869 -29.92 4.93 -2.01
C GLY A 869 -29.28 3.88 -1.09
N ALA A 870 -28.08 3.38 -1.44
CA ALA A 870 -27.38 2.34 -0.70
C ALA A 870 -26.71 2.82 0.61
N LEU A 871 -26.61 4.15 0.83
CA LEU A 871 -26.13 4.74 2.09
C LEU A 871 -27.31 5.30 2.90
N PRO A 872 -27.80 4.61 3.94
CA PRO A 872 -28.94 5.05 4.75
C PRO A 872 -28.52 6.04 5.85
N LEU A 873 -27.65 7.01 5.53
CA LEU A 873 -27.24 8.13 6.39
C LEU A 873 -27.78 9.45 5.80
N PRO A 874 -28.01 10.51 6.59
CA PRO A 874 -28.33 11.83 6.04
C PRO A 874 -27.13 12.51 5.39
N ALA A 875 -27.34 13.21 4.27
CA ALA A 875 -26.30 14.01 3.61
C ALA A 875 -25.66 15.02 4.58
N ALA A 876 -26.46 15.65 5.44
CA ALA A 876 -25.97 16.61 6.45
C ALA A 876 -24.95 16.00 7.41
N ALA A 877 -25.12 14.73 7.81
CA ALA A 877 -24.17 14.04 8.68
C ALA A 877 -22.83 13.77 7.96
N ILE A 878 -22.88 13.43 6.68
CA ILE A 878 -21.69 13.22 5.84
C ILE A 878 -20.95 14.54 5.62
N GLU A 879 -21.67 15.62 5.28
CA GLU A 879 -21.08 16.96 5.13
C GLU A 879 -20.46 17.44 6.45
N ARG A 880 -21.13 17.21 7.59
CA ARG A 880 -20.57 17.53 8.92
C ARG A 880 -19.32 16.72 9.24
N ALA A 881 -19.26 15.45 8.87
CA ALA A 881 -18.06 14.63 9.01
C ALA A 881 -16.90 15.14 8.13
N ILE A 882 -17.18 15.62 6.91
CA ILE A 882 -16.20 16.29 6.03
C ILE A 882 -15.65 17.56 6.70
N GLU A 883 -16.50 18.36 7.33
CA GLU A 883 -16.10 19.56 8.09
C GLU A 883 -15.17 19.22 9.26
N LEU A 884 -15.53 18.21 10.07
CA LEU A 884 -14.74 17.76 11.21
C LEU A 884 -13.35 17.21 10.81
N ASN A 885 -13.23 16.60 9.62
CA ASN A 885 -11.96 16.18 9.07
C ASN A 885 -11.03 17.37 8.72
N GLY A 886 -11.58 18.56 8.46
CA GLY A 886 -10.84 19.82 8.40
C GLY A 886 -9.93 20.04 7.18
N VAL A 887 -9.86 19.11 6.23
CA VAL A 887 -8.99 19.21 5.03
C VAL A 887 -9.80 19.60 3.81
N ALA A 888 -9.47 20.75 3.18
CA ALA A 888 -10.08 21.23 1.94
C ALA A 888 -11.63 21.18 1.95
N VAL A 889 -12.23 21.55 3.09
CA VAL A 889 -13.64 21.32 3.43
C VAL A 889 -14.60 21.76 2.33
N ALA A 890 -14.53 23.02 1.89
CA ALA A 890 -15.45 23.56 0.88
C ALA A 890 -15.41 22.77 -0.44
N ALA A 891 -14.21 22.40 -0.91
CA ALA A 891 -14.05 21.63 -2.15
C ALA A 891 -14.58 20.19 -2.00
N ASN A 892 -14.35 19.54 -0.85
CA ASN A 892 -14.87 18.20 -0.58
C ASN A 892 -16.40 18.17 -0.48
N VAL A 893 -17.02 19.16 0.17
CA VAL A 893 -18.48 19.28 0.22
C VAL A 893 -19.06 19.45 -1.18
N GLN A 894 -18.47 20.31 -2.02
CA GLN A 894 -18.91 20.47 -3.40
C GLN A 894 -18.68 19.19 -4.23
N ALA A 895 -17.57 18.49 -4.06
CA ALA A 895 -17.32 17.20 -4.72
C ALA A 895 -18.40 16.17 -4.36
N PHE A 896 -18.78 16.08 -3.08
CA PHE A 896 -19.87 15.21 -2.63
C PHE A 896 -21.20 15.57 -3.30
N ARG A 897 -21.57 16.87 -3.33
CA ARG A 897 -22.83 17.33 -3.95
C ARG A 897 -22.86 17.11 -5.47
N HIS A 898 -21.77 17.39 -6.18
CA HIS A 898 -21.66 17.11 -7.62
C HIS A 898 -21.72 15.61 -7.90
N GLY A 899 -21.09 14.79 -7.07
CA GLY A 899 -21.21 13.34 -7.10
C GLY A 899 -22.66 12.85 -7.02
N ARG A 900 -23.45 13.44 -6.12
CA ARG A 900 -24.89 13.14 -6.04
C ARG A 900 -25.62 13.51 -7.33
N ARG A 901 -25.35 14.68 -7.89
CA ARG A 901 -25.99 15.15 -9.13
C ARG A 901 -25.77 14.22 -10.33
N LEU A 902 -24.59 13.59 -10.43
CA LEU A 902 -24.26 12.66 -11.53
C LEU A 902 -25.25 11.49 -11.62
N VAL A 903 -25.75 11.01 -10.48
CA VAL A 903 -26.70 9.89 -10.42
C VAL A 903 -28.14 10.38 -10.49
N ALA A 904 -28.45 11.53 -9.87
CA ALA A 904 -29.80 12.10 -9.86
C ALA A 904 -30.24 12.68 -11.22
N SER A 905 -29.30 13.16 -12.03
CA SER A 905 -29.59 13.78 -13.34
C SER A 905 -28.50 13.44 -14.37
N PRO A 906 -28.48 12.19 -14.87
CA PRO A 906 -27.43 11.68 -15.76
C PRO A 906 -27.29 12.50 -17.06
N ALA A 907 -28.41 13.04 -17.57
CA ALA A 907 -28.46 13.82 -18.81
C ALA A 907 -27.73 15.17 -18.75
N SER A 908 -27.43 15.70 -17.54
CA SER A 908 -26.81 17.03 -17.38
C SER A 908 -25.30 17.01 -17.19
N ALA A 909 -24.67 15.82 -17.16
CA ALA A 909 -23.32 15.68 -16.61
C ALA A 909 -22.44 14.62 -17.29
N ALA A 910 -22.81 14.14 -18.49
CA ALA A 910 -21.86 13.41 -19.31
C ALA A 910 -20.82 14.43 -19.83
N PRO A 911 -19.52 14.29 -19.50
CA PRO A 911 -18.50 15.04 -20.22
C PRO A 911 -18.68 14.73 -21.70
N THR A 912 -18.94 15.77 -22.49
CA THR A 912 -18.95 15.61 -23.94
C THR A 912 -17.50 15.31 -24.30
N PRO A 913 -17.16 14.11 -24.81
CA PRO A 913 -15.81 13.86 -25.29
C PRO A 913 -15.52 14.97 -26.30
N PRO A 914 -14.36 15.66 -26.21
CA PRO A 914 -14.02 16.65 -27.22
C PRO A 914 -14.15 15.92 -28.55
N ALA A 915 -15.09 16.38 -29.39
CA ALA A 915 -15.19 15.89 -30.73
C ALA A 915 -13.84 16.22 -31.37
N GLU A 916 -12.98 15.21 -31.52
CA GLU A 916 -11.81 15.34 -32.37
C GLU A 916 -12.38 15.53 -33.78
N SER A 917 -12.62 16.78 -34.14
CA SER A 917 -12.97 17.15 -35.49
C SER A 917 -11.80 16.70 -36.35
N ALA A 918 -12.02 15.68 -37.18
CA ALA A 918 -11.05 15.29 -38.18
C ALA A 918 -10.61 16.56 -38.92
N PRO A 919 -9.31 16.87 -38.99
CA PRO A 919 -8.84 18.09 -39.61
C PRO A 919 -9.39 18.16 -41.03
N ALA A 920 -9.94 19.32 -41.42
CA ALA A 920 -10.48 19.51 -42.75
C ALA A 920 -9.39 19.19 -43.80
N LEU A 921 -9.58 18.10 -44.54
CA LEU A 921 -8.62 17.64 -45.52
C LEU A 921 -8.40 18.72 -46.59
N SER A 922 -7.13 19.10 -46.81
CA SER A 922 -6.78 19.97 -47.93
C SER A 922 -7.22 19.32 -49.26
N PRO A 923 -7.46 20.10 -50.33
CA PRO A 923 -7.83 19.54 -51.64
C PRO A 923 -6.84 18.47 -52.13
N ALA A 924 -5.55 18.68 -51.89
CA ALA A 924 -4.49 17.72 -52.19
C ALA A 924 -4.57 16.45 -51.33
N ALA A 925 -4.78 16.56 -50.02
CA ALA A 925 -4.93 15.41 -49.14
C ALA A 925 -6.19 14.58 -49.47
N ARG A 926 -7.29 15.22 -49.88
CA ARG A 926 -8.49 14.52 -50.39
C ARG A 926 -8.19 13.71 -51.64
N ALA A 927 -7.47 14.28 -52.60
CA ALA A 927 -7.10 13.58 -53.83
C ALA A 927 -6.22 12.35 -53.55
N VAL A 928 -5.28 12.44 -52.59
CA VAL A 928 -4.44 11.31 -52.18
C VAL A 928 -5.26 10.27 -51.40
N ARG A 929 -6.08 10.67 -50.43
CA ARG A 929 -6.93 9.74 -49.65
C ARG A 929 -7.91 8.95 -50.54
N ALA A 930 -8.39 9.55 -51.63
CA ALA A 930 -9.34 8.92 -52.56
C ALA A 930 -8.78 7.69 -53.29
N VAL A 931 -7.46 7.46 -53.25
CA VAL A 931 -6.82 6.26 -53.82
C VAL A 931 -7.30 4.97 -53.13
N VAL A 932 -7.56 5.02 -51.82
CA VAL A 932 -8.06 3.86 -51.07
C VAL A 932 -9.59 3.85 -51.08
N ARG A 933 -10.20 2.74 -51.50
CA ARG A 933 -11.65 2.56 -51.49
C ARG A 933 -12.16 2.15 -50.10
N ALA A 934 -12.03 3.06 -49.14
CA ALA A 934 -12.55 2.90 -47.78
C ALA A 934 -13.91 3.60 -47.64
N GLU A 935 -14.93 2.86 -47.22
CA GLU A 935 -16.29 3.38 -46.99
C GLU A 935 -16.30 4.48 -45.92
N PRO A 936 -17.04 5.59 -46.11
CA PRO A 936 -17.16 6.64 -45.10
C PRO A 936 -17.66 6.09 -43.76
N GLY A 937 -17.06 6.52 -42.65
CA GLY A 937 -17.44 6.05 -41.31
C GLY A 937 -16.77 4.75 -40.84
N THR A 938 -16.01 4.07 -41.70
CA THR A 938 -15.18 2.92 -41.29
C THR A 938 -13.92 3.35 -40.57
N GLU A 939 -13.34 2.47 -39.73
CA GLU A 939 -12.08 2.73 -39.05
C GLU A 939 -10.93 2.97 -40.04
N LEU A 940 -10.92 2.25 -41.17
CA LEU A 940 -9.93 2.47 -42.23
C LEU A 940 -10.03 3.89 -42.81
N ALA A 941 -11.24 4.40 -43.06
CA ALA A 941 -11.44 5.78 -43.50
C ALA A 941 -10.92 6.78 -42.47
N ARG A 942 -11.27 6.60 -41.19
CA ARG A 942 -10.83 7.47 -40.08
C ARG A 942 -9.31 7.53 -39.96
N VAL A 943 -8.64 6.37 -40.00
CA VAL A 943 -7.17 6.27 -39.95
C VAL A 943 -6.57 7.04 -41.12
N LEU A 944 -7.04 6.83 -42.35
CA LEU A 944 -6.51 7.51 -43.54
C LEU A 944 -6.72 9.03 -43.50
N ASP A 945 -7.89 9.49 -43.05
CA ASP A 945 -8.23 10.91 -42.96
C ASP A 945 -7.29 11.67 -42.00
N ILE A 946 -6.71 10.98 -41.03
CA ILE A 946 -5.72 11.53 -40.10
C ILE A 946 -4.29 11.38 -40.63
N ARG A 947 -3.91 10.22 -41.17
CA ARG A 947 -2.50 9.91 -41.53
C ARG A 947 -2.07 10.53 -42.84
N VAL A 948 -2.97 10.69 -43.82
CA VAL A 948 -2.63 11.27 -45.12
C VAL A 948 -2.20 12.75 -44.98
N PRO A 949 -2.94 13.65 -44.32
CA PRO A 949 -2.47 15.00 -44.05
C PRO A 949 -1.15 15.06 -43.29
N GLU A 950 -0.97 14.16 -42.32
CA GLU A 950 0.26 14.06 -41.56
C GLU A 950 1.46 13.68 -42.43
N LEU A 951 1.33 12.74 -43.37
CA LEU A 951 2.41 12.38 -44.29
C LEU A 951 2.72 13.49 -45.31
N VAL A 952 1.70 14.22 -45.76
CA VAL A 952 1.89 15.40 -46.61
C VAL A 952 2.66 16.49 -45.85
N ALA A 953 2.32 16.71 -44.58
CA ALA A 953 3.01 17.66 -43.71
C ALA A 953 4.40 17.17 -43.27
N TYR A 954 4.59 15.85 -43.17
CA TYR A 954 5.85 15.21 -42.86
C TYR A 954 6.85 15.44 -43.99
N GLN A 955 6.48 15.15 -45.23
CA GLN A 955 7.37 15.27 -46.39
C GLN A 955 6.69 16.01 -47.56
N ASP A 956 5.84 15.30 -48.31
CA ASP A 956 5.10 15.82 -49.47
C ASP A 956 3.96 14.86 -49.92
N GLU A 957 3.21 15.27 -50.94
CA GLU A 957 2.10 14.51 -51.53
C GLU A 957 2.52 13.20 -52.18
N LYS A 958 3.73 13.14 -52.76
CA LYS A 958 4.24 11.92 -53.41
C LYS A 958 4.51 10.84 -52.36
N TYR A 959 5.05 11.23 -51.21
CA TYR A 959 5.30 10.32 -50.09
C TYR A 959 3.99 9.78 -49.49
N ALA A 960 2.99 10.66 -49.30
CA ALA A 960 1.66 10.24 -48.85
C ALA A 960 0.95 9.33 -49.88
N ARG A 961 1.18 9.54 -51.18
CA ARG A 961 0.66 8.69 -52.26
C ARG A 961 1.21 7.26 -52.19
N ALA A 962 2.52 7.10 -51.97
CA ALA A 962 3.13 5.78 -51.82
C ALA A 962 2.54 4.98 -50.64
N TYR A 963 2.17 5.67 -49.55
CA TYR A 963 1.49 5.07 -48.41
C TYR A 963 0.09 4.54 -48.78
N VAL A 964 -0.77 5.36 -49.37
CA VAL A 964 -2.14 4.95 -49.73
C VAL A 964 -2.17 3.87 -50.82
N GLU A 965 -1.24 3.90 -51.78
CA GLU A 965 -1.13 2.85 -52.81
C GLU A 965 -0.80 1.49 -52.20
N PHE A 966 0.06 1.44 -51.19
CA PHE A 966 0.36 0.19 -50.49
C PHE A 966 -0.81 -0.28 -49.61
N VAL A 967 -1.47 0.64 -48.90
CA VAL A 967 -2.66 0.31 -48.10
C VAL A 967 -3.78 -0.25 -48.99
N GLU A 968 -4.05 0.35 -50.14
CA GLU A 968 -5.03 -0.16 -51.10
C GLU A 968 -4.63 -1.54 -51.64
N ARG A 969 -3.34 -1.77 -51.90
CA ARG A 969 -2.84 -3.09 -52.30
C ARG A 969 -3.14 -4.16 -51.24
N VAL A 970 -2.92 -3.85 -49.96
CA VAL A 970 -3.24 -4.79 -48.86
C VAL A 970 -4.75 -4.99 -48.72
N ARG A 971 -5.56 -3.93 -48.84
CA ARG A 971 -7.04 -4.02 -48.83
C ARG A 971 -7.56 -5.01 -49.89
N VAL A 972 -6.97 -4.96 -51.08
CA VAL A 972 -7.32 -5.87 -52.19
C VAL A 972 -6.86 -7.31 -51.89
N LEU A 973 -5.69 -7.49 -51.27
CA LEU A 973 -5.19 -8.82 -50.88
C LEU A 973 -5.98 -9.45 -49.72
N GLU A 974 -6.46 -8.65 -48.77
CA GLU A 974 -7.16 -9.13 -47.57
C GLU A 974 -8.53 -9.73 -47.90
N GLY A 975 -9.33 -9.06 -48.74
CA GLY A 975 -10.63 -9.56 -49.24
C GLY A 975 -11.69 -9.81 -48.16
N GLY A 976 -12.74 -8.98 -48.16
CA GLY A 976 -13.93 -9.17 -47.30
C GLY A 976 -13.83 -8.67 -45.86
N SER A 977 -12.63 -8.45 -45.31
CA SER A 977 -12.38 -7.69 -44.06
C SER A 977 -11.40 -6.55 -44.32
N THR A 978 -11.24 -5.64 -43.35
CA THR A 978 -10.25 -4.56 -43.35
C THR A 978 -9.38 -4.55 -42.09
N ASP A 979 -9.45 -5.56 -41.23
CA ASP A 979 -8.77 -5.57 -39.92
C ASP A 979 -7.24 -5.52 -40.08
N VAL A 980 -6.69 -6.35 -40.96
CA VAL A 980 -5.25 -6.35 -41.28
C VAL A 980 -4.88 -5.06 -42.00
N THR A 981 -5.72 -4.58 -42.92
CA THR A 981 -5.50 -3.33 -43.64
C THR A 981 -5.44 -2.13 -42.69
N VAL A 982 -6.28 -2.08 -41.66
CA VAL A 982 -6.25 -1.05 -40.62
C VAL A 982 -4.93 -1.11 -39.83
N GLU A 983 -4.49 -2.31 -39.43
CA GLU A 983 -3.22 -2.47 -38.74
C GLU A 983 -2.01 -2.08 -39.61
N VAL A 984 -2.03 -2.44 -40.90
CA VAL A 984 -1.02 -1.99 -41.86
C VAL A 984 -1.07 -0.47 -42.03
N ALA A 985 -2.25 0.13 -42.15
CA ALA A 985 -2.38 1.58 -42.27
C ALA A 985 -1.78 2.30 -41.05
N ARG A 986 -2.00 1.80 -39.83
CA ARG A 986 -1.42 2.36 -38.60
C ARG A 986 0.11 2.18 -38.54
N ASN A 987 0.59 0.96 -38.75
CA ASN A 987 1.98 0.60 -38.52
C ASN A 987 2.91 0.99 -39.68
N LEU A 988 2.43 0.98 -40.93
CA LEU A 988 3.17 1.54 -42.05
C LEU A 988 3.36 3.05 -41.88
N TYR A 989 2.32 3.78 -41.45
CA TYR A 989 2.45 5.21 -41.15
C TYR A 989 3.52 5.44 -40.08
N LYS A 990 3.53 4.65 -39.01
CA LYS A 990 4.54 4.74 -37.95
C LYS A 990 5.97 4.55 -38.48
N LEU A 991 6.19 3.57 -39.34
CA LEU A 991 7.50 3.33 -39.96
C LEU A 991 7.89 4.44 -40.96
N MET A 992 6.93 5.01 -41.69
CA MET A 992 7.17 6.07 -42.66
C MET A 992 7.38 7.45 -42.01
N ALA A 993 6.65 7.75 -40.92
CA ALA A 993 6.68 9.02 -40.19
C ALA A 993 7.58 8.96 -38.94
N TYR A 994 8.77 8.37 -39.11
CA TYR A 994 9.76 8.25 -38.05
C TYR A 994 10.22 9.62 -37.53
N LYS A 995 10.56 9.70 -36.25
CA LYS A 995 10.87 10.96 -35.55
C LYS A 995 12.34 11.37 -35.77
N ASP A 996 12.61 11.93 -36.94
CA ASP A 996 13.87 12.61 -37.26
C ASP A 996 13.90 14.08 -36.81
N GLU A 997 15.02 14.75 -37.02
CA GLU A 997 15.26 16.12 -36.58
C GLU A 997 14.24 17.10 -37.18
N TYR A 998 13.86 16.90 -38.45
CA TYR A 998 12.88 17.73 -39.14
C TYR A 998 11.46 17.52 -38.56
N GLU A 999 11.08 16.28 -38.29
CA GLU A 999 9.76 15.95 -37.74
C GLU A 999 9.64 16.35 -36.27
N VAL A 1000 10.67 16.11 -35.46
CA VAL A 1000 10.74 16.58 -34.07
C VAL A 1000 10.59 18.11 -34.03
N ALA A 1001 11.24 18.83 -34.95
CA ALA A 1001 11.11 20.28 -35.05
C ALA A 1001 9.67 20.70 -35.42
N ARG A 1002 9.05 20.05 -36.42
CA ARG A 1002 7.66 20.31 -36.83
C ARG A 1002 6.68 20.11 -35.66
N LEU A 1003 6.76 18.96 -34.99
CA LEU A 1003 5.87 18.60 -33.88
C LEU A 1003 6.12 19.43 -32.61
N SER A 1004 7.34 19.95 -32.43
CA SER A 1004 7.68 20.86 -31.32
C SER A 1004 7.18 22.29 -31.55
N LEU A 1005 6.83 22.62 -32.79
CA LEU A 1005 6.25 23.90 -33.19
C LEU A 1005 4.73 23.85 -33.32
N ASP A 1006 4.11 22.69 -33.08
CA ASP A 1006 2.66 22.51 -33.15
C ASP A 1006 1.93 23.51 -32.23
N PRO A 1007 1.01 24.33 -32.77
CA PRO A 1007 0.20 25.24 -31.96
C PRO A 1007 -0.55 24.53 -30.83
N ALA A 1008 -1.01 23.28 -31.05
CA ALA A 1008 -1.75 22.50 -30.05
C ALA A 1008 -0.91 22.25 -28.78
N LEU A 1009 0.41 22.05 -28.91
CA LEU A 1009 1.31 21.93 -27.76
C LEU A 1009 1.37 23.23 -26.95
N THR A 1010 1.43 24.37 -27.64
CA THR A 1010 1.47 25.69 -26.97
C THR A 1010 0.17 25.95 -26.21
N GLU A 1011 -0.97 25.66 -26.82
CA GLU A 1011 -2.28 25.81 -26.18
C GLU A 1011 -2.47 24.84 -25.01
N LYS A 1012 -2.03 23.58 -25.12
CA LYS A 1012 -2.01 22.63 -24.00
C LYS A 1012 -1.19 23.15 -22.82
N ILE A 1013 0.01 23.66 -23.06
CA ILE A 1013 0.88 24.22 -22.00
C ILE A 1013 0.22 25.44 -21.34
N LYS A 1014 -0.40 26.33 -22.11
CA LYS A 1014 -1.10 27.51 -21.56
C LYS A 1014 -2.32 27.11 -20.75
N ALA A 1015 -3.11 26.14 -21.23
CA ALA A 1015 -4.28 25.64 -20.52
C ALA A 1015 -3.89 25.05 -19.15
N GLU A 1016 -2.81 24.27 -19.10
CA GLU A 1016 -2.37 23.56 -17.90
C GLU A 1016 -1.56 24.45 -16.93
N PHE A 1017 -0.67 25.32 -17.45
CA PHE A 1017 0.30 26.09 -16.64
C PHE A 1017 0.10 27.62 -16.66
N GLY A 1018 -0.95 28.10 -17.34
CA GLY A 1018 -1.32 29.51 -17.47
C GLY A 1018 -0.70 30.21 -18.69
N GLU A 1019 -1.33 31.30 -19.12
CA GLU A 1019 -0.93 32.10 -20.30
C GLU A 1019 0.53 32.60 -20.26
N GLY A 1020 1.07 32.86 -19.07
CA GLY A 1020 2.45 33.31 -18.89
C GLY A 1020 3.52 32.20 -18.83
N ALA A 1021 3.13 30.94 -19.07
CA ALA A 1021 4.03 29.79 -18.89
C ALA A 1021 5.24 29.83 -19.86
N ARG A 1022 6.44 29.55 -19.33
CA ARG A 1022 7.68 29.51 -20.11
C ARG A 1022 8.15 28.07 -20.26
N ALA A 1023 8.09 27.56 -21.49
CA ALA A 1023 8.59 26.24 -21.84
C ALA A 1023 10.02 26.29 -22.41
N ALA A 1024 10.84 25.30 -22.06
CA ALA A 1024 12.15 25.05 -22.64
C ALA A 1024 12.27 23.57 -23.06
N TYR A 1025 12.73 23.33 -24.28
CA TYR A 1025 12.96 22.00 -24.83
C TYR A 1025 14.19 21.36 -24.18
N ARG A 1026 14.12 20.06 -23.88
CA ARG A 1026 15.23 19.28 -23.32
C ARG A 1026 15.75 18.29 -24.36
N LEU A 1027 16.80 18.68 -25.07
CA LEU A 1027 17.36 17.90 -26.18
C LEU A 1027 18.75 17.35 -25.84
N HIS A 1028 19.08 16.19 -26.43
CA HIS A 1028 20.43 15.62 -26.42
C HIS A 1028 20.89 15.45 -27.89
N PRO A 1029 21.35 16.52 -28.57
CA PRO A 1029 21.65 16.44 -30.00
C PRO A 1029 22.72 15.38 -30.31
N PRO A 1030 22.52 14.48 -31.31
CA PRO A 1030 23.44 13.39 -31.61
C PRO A 1030 24.88 13.84 -31.89
N VAL A 1031 25.06 14.94 -32.61
CA VAL A 1031 26.40 15.49 -32.93
C VAL A 1031 27.14 15.92 -31.65
N LEU A 1032 26.47 16.62 -30.74
CA LEU A 1032 27.07 17.04 -29.47
C LEU A 1032 27.32 15.86 -28.53
N ARG A 1033 26.48 14.82 -28.60
CA ARG A 1033 26.68 13.56 -27.88
C ARG A 1033 27.94 12.84 -28.37
N ALA A 1034 28.14 12.74 -29.69
CA ALA A 1034 29.35 12.17 -30.27
C ALA A 1034 30.62 12.94 -29.86
N LEU A 1035 30.50 14.25 -29.59
CA LEU A 1035 31.54 15.11 -29.05
C LEU A 1035 31.69 15.05 -27.51
N GLY A 1036 31.02 14.11 -26.84
CA GLY A 1036 31.19 13.83 -25.41
C GLY A 1036 30.16 14.46 -24.46
N MET A 1037 29.10 15.09 -24.97
CA MET A 1037 28.04 15.66 -24.13
C MET A 1037 27.23 14.55 -23.44
N LYS A 1038 27.22 14.55 -22.10
CA LYS A 1038 26.56 13.52 -21.28
C LYS A 1038 25.17 13.88 -20.76
N LYS A 1039 24.74 15.15 -20.88
CA LYS A 1039 23.46 15.65 -20.33
C LYS A 1039 22.68 16.45 -21.37
N LYS A 1040 21.35 16.46 -21.24
CA LYS A 1040 20.46 17.28 -22.07
C LYS A 1040 20.65 18.77 -21.84
N ILE A 1041 20.56 19.54 -22.91
CA ILE A 1041 20.58 21.01 -22.90
C ILE A 1041 19.14 21.56 -22.79
N ALA A 1042 18.98 22.68 -22.09
CA ALA A 1042 17.73 23.43 -22.04
C ALA A 1042 17.72 24.52 -23.09
N LEU A 1043 16.76 24.46 -24.02
CA LEU A 1043 16.62 25.42 -25.12
C LEU A 1043 15.28 26.15 -24.98
N GLY A 1044 15.36 27.45 -24.67
CA GLY A 1044 14.17 28.28 -24.47
C GLY A 1044 13.49 28.73 -25.77
N PRO A 1045 12.56 29.70 -25.70
CA PRO A 1045 11.81 30.21 -26.85
C PRO A 1045 12.69 30.73 -28.01
N TRP A 1046 13.89 31.20 -27.71
CA TRP A 1046 14.88 31.66 -28.71
C TRP A 1046 15.26 30.60 -29.74
N PHE A 1047 15.02 29.31 -29.44
CA PHE A 1047 15.34 28.19 -30.33
C PHE A 1047 14.23 27.92 -31.37
N ARG A 1048 13.02 28.49 -31.22
CA ARG A 1048 11.91 28.28 -32.17
C ARG A 1048 12.24 28.65 -33.62
N PRO A 1049 12.95 29.75 -33.92
CA PRO A 1049 13.38 30.07 -35.28
C PRO A 1049 14.24 28.95 -35.91
N VAL A 1050 15.13 28.32 -35.13
CA VAL A 1050 15.95 27.18 -35.59
C VAL A 1050 15.06 25.98 -35.93
N PHE A 1051 14.09 25.66 -35.08
CA PHE A 1051 13.10 24.64 -35.41
C PHE A 1051 12.26 24.98 -36.66
N ARG A 1052 11.96 26.26 -36.94
CA ARG A 1052 11.24 26.62 -38.17
C ARG A 1052 12.09 26.35 -39.40
N VAL A 1053 13.38 26.69 -39.34
CA VAL A 1053 14.33 26.39 -40.43
C VAL A 1053 14.48 24.88 -40.62
N LEU A 1054 14.65 24.11 -39.54
CA LEU A 1054 14.72 22.65 -39.60
C LEU A 1054 13.43 22.07 -40.19
N ALA A 1055 12.25 22.45 -39.69
CA ALA A 1055 10.97 21.95 -40.22
C ALA A 1055 10.77 22.28 -41.71
N ALA A 1056 11.20 23.47 -42.16
CA ALA A 1056 11.18 23.83 -43.59
C ALA A 1056 12.16 23.00 -44.42
N GLY A 1057 13.26 22.55 -43.81
CA GLY A 1057 14.25 21.65 -44.38
C GLY A 1057 13.77 20.22 -44.65
N ARG A 1058 12.52 19.86 -44.30
CA ARG A 1058 11.94 18.51 -44.53
C ARG A 1058 12.06 17.99 -45.97
N LYS A 1059 12.16 18.89 -46.97
CA LYS A 1059 12.36 18.52 -48.38
C LYS A 1059 13.75 17.95 -48.67
N LEU A 1060 14.72 18.15 -47.79
CA LEU A 1060 16.05 17.57 -47.89
C LEU A 1060 16.05 16.09 -47.50
N ARG A 1061 15.05 15.63 -46.72
CA ARG A 1061 14.97 14.25 -46.22
C ARG A 1061 15.14 13.22 -47.34
N GLY A 1062 16.07 12.29 -47.15
CA GLY A 1062 16.34 11.23 -48.13
C GLY A 1062 17.07 11.67 -49.41
N THR A 1063 17.43 12.95 -49.53
CA THR A 1063 18.32 13.43 -50.60
C THR A 1063 19.80 13.32 -50.17
N ARG A 1064 20.74 13.50 -51.11
CA ARG A 1064 22.18 13.56 -50.78
C ARG A 1064 22.57 14.73 -49.86
N LEU A 1065 21.70 15.73 -49.75
CA LEU A 1065 21.91 16.90 -48.87
C LEU A 1065 21.36 16.68 -47.45
N ASP A 1066 20.79 15.51 -47.17
CA ASP A 1066 20.31 15.14 -45.84
C ASP A 1066 21.45 14.72 -44.92
N LEU A 1067 22.08 15.68 -44.24
CA LEU A 1067 23.19 15.40 -43.32
C LEU A 1067 22.81 14.43 -42.19
N PHE A 1068 21.58 14.53 -41.67
CA PHE A 1068 21.07 13.64 -40.62
C PHE A 1068 20.79 12.24 -41.17
N GLY A 1069 20.37 12.14 -42.43
CA GLY A 1069 20.07 10.89 -43.12
C GLY A 1069 21.23 9.89 -43.18
N TYR A 1070 22.47 10.30 -42.98
CA TYR A 1070 23.64 9.41 -42.96
C TYR A 1070 23.82 8.62 -41.64
N ALA A 1071 23.18 9.06 -40.55
CA ALA A 1071 23.23 8.34 -39.27
C ALA A 1071 22.71 6.90 -39.41
N HIS A 1072 23.31 5.95 -38.68
CA HIS A 1072 22.97 4.53 -38.80
C HIS A 1072 21.48 4.28 -38.52
N VAL A 1073 20.94 4.83 -37.43
CA VAL A 1073 19.52 4.70 -37.07
C VAL A 1073 18.59 5.18 -38.19
N ARG A 1074 18.95 6.25 -38.92
CA ARG A 1074 18.14 6.80 -40.03
C ARG A 1074 18.17 5.93 -41.28
N ARG A 1075 19.29 5.23 -41.53
CA ARG A 1075 19.36 4.21 -42.59
C ARG A 1075 18.45 3.02 -42.27
N VAL A 1076 18.54 2.52 -41.04
CA VAL A 1076 17.68 1.42 -40.57
C VAL A 1076 16.20 1.81 -40.63
N GLU A 1077 15.81 3.02 -40.22
CA GLU A 1077 14.41 3.47 -40.31
C GLU A 1077 13.85 3.45 -41.75
N ARG A 1078 14.68 3.77 -42.76
CA ARG A 1078 14.26 3.69 -44.17
C ARG A 1078 14.20 2.25 -44.68
N GLU A 1079 15.13 1.39 -44.26
CA GLU A 1079 15.12 -0.04 -44.60
C GLU A 1079 13.86 -0.74 -44.05
N LEU A 1080 13.47 -0.44 -42.81
CA LEU A 1080 12.30 -1.02 -42.14
C LEU A 1080 11.00 -0.84 -42.91
N VAL A 1081 10.80 0.30 -43.59
CA VAL A 1081 9.61 0.53 -44.42
C VAL A 1081 9.54 -0.53 -45.53
N THR A 1082 10.64 -0.74 -46.24
CA THR A 1082 10.70 -1.71 -47.34
C THR A 1082 10.65 -3.16 -46.84
N GLU A 1083 11.32 -3.46 -45.73
CA GLU A 1083 11.31 -4.78 -45.09
C GLU A 1083 9.88 -5.15 -44.65
N TYR A 1084 9.18 -4.23 -43.99
CA TYR A 1084 7.80 -4.44 -43.54
C TYR A 1084 6.84 -4.64 -44.72
N GLN A 1085 6.92 -3.79 -45.74
CA GLN A 1085 6.08 -3.92 -46.94
C GLN A 1085 6.29 -5.27 -47.63
N ALA A 1086 7.54 -5.73 -47.76
CA ALA A 1086 7.85 -7.03 -48.33
C ALA A 1086 7.33 -8.19 -47.46
N ALA A 1087 7.46 -8.09 -46.13
CA ALA A 1087 6.98 -9.10 -45.19
C ALA A 1087 5.45 -9.25 -45.23
N VAL A 1088 4.70 -8.14 -45.21
CA VAL A 1088 3.23 -8.15 -45.31
C VAL A 1088 2.78 -8.78 -46.63
N VAL A 1089 3.36 -8.38 -47.76
CA VAL A 1089 3.01 -8.97 -49.07
C VAL A 1089 3.36 -10.46 -49.12
N ARG A 1090 4.47 -10.88 -48.51
CA ARG A 1090 4.87 -12.30 -48.43
C ARG A 1090 3.89 -13.12 -47.61
N ALA A 1091 3.37 -12.58 -46.51
CA ALA A 1091 2.42 -13.26 -45.63
C ALA A 1091 1.10 -13.63 -46.33
N PHE A 1092 0.67 -12.84 -47.32
CA PHE A 1092 -0.53 -13.11 -48.13
C PHE A 1092 -0.29 -14.04 -49.33
N ARG A 1093 0.90 -14.64 -49.52
CA ARG A 1093 1.19 -15.57 -50.63
C ARG A 1093 0.85 -17.03 -50.34
N ALA A 1094 0.53 -17.39 -49.09
CA ALA A 1094 0.14 -18.75 -48.72
C ALA A 1094 -1.31 -19.04 -49.14
N SER A 1095 -1.59 -20.28 -49.58
CA SER A 1095 -2.90 -20.69 -50.12
C SER A 1095 -4.02 -20.71 -49.06
N ASP A 1096 -3.65 -20.88 -47.78
CA ASP A 1096 -4.55 -20.85 -46.63
C ASP A 1096 -3.98 -19.85 -45.60
N VAL A 1097 -4.39 -18.59 -45.71
CA VAL A 1097 -3.81 -17.48 -44.95
C VAL A 1097 -4.32 -17.53 -43.50
N ASP A 1098 -3.44 -17.87 -42.55
CA ASP A 1098 -3.71 -17.63 -41.13
C ASP A 1098 -3.80 -16.12 -40.87
N ARG A 1099 -5.02 -15.59 -40.97
CA ARG A 1099 -5.32 -14.17 -40.82
C ARG A 1099 -4.90 -13.63 -39.45
N ALA A 1100 -4.91 -14.46 -38.40
CA ALA A 1100 -4.46 -14.05 -37.07
C ALA A 1100 -2.94 -13.83 -37.05
N ALA A 1101 -2.18 -14.72 -37.68
CA ALA A 1101 -0.73 -14.55 -37.83
C ALA A 1101 -0.36 -13.35 -38.73
N VAL A 1102 -1.12 -13.08 -39.78
CA VAL A 1102 -0.90 -11.89 -40.62
C VAL A 1102 -1.25 -10.61 -39.88
N ALA A 1103 -2.33 -10.59 -39.08
CA ALA A 1103 -2.66 -9.46 -38.21
C ALA A 1103 -1.56 -9.23 -37.14
N GLU A 1104 -1.03 -10.29 -36.54
CA GLU A 1104 0.10 -10.22 -35.60
C GLU A 1104 1.33 -9.60 -36.27
N LEU A 1105 1.68 -10.06 -37.48
CA LEU A 1105 2.78 -9.50 -38.28
C LEU A 1105 2.53 -8.02 -38.63
N ALA A 1106 1.30 -7.66 -39.00
CA ALA A 1106 0.92 -6.31 -39.35
C ALA A 1106 1.02 -5.34 -38.16
N ALA A 1107 0.67 -5.81 -36.96
CA ALA A 1107 0.77 -5.06 -35.71
C ALA A 1107 2.19 -4.98 -35.15
N LEU A 1108 3.08 -5.90 -35.53
CA LEU A 1108 4.43 -6.05 -34.97
C LEU A 1108 5.28 -4.76 -34.94
N PRO A 1109 5.27 -3.88 -35.96
CA PRO A 1109 6.06 -2.64 -35.90
C PRO A 1109 5.71 -1.72 -34.74
N ASP A 1110 4.59 -1.93 -34.05
CA ASP A 1110 4.27 -1.14 -32.88
C ASP A 1110 5.33 -1.28 -31.77
N MET A 1111 6.07 -2.40 -31.69
CA MET A 1111 7.18 -2.58 -30.75
C MET A 1111 8.42 -1.73 -31.09
N VAL A 1112 8.57 -1.29 -32.35
CA VAL A 1112 9.69 -0.45 -32.79
C VAL A 1112 9.49 0.97 -32.27
N ARG A 1113 9.95 1.21 -31.04
CA ARG A 1113 9.79 2.48 -30.32
C ARG A 1113 11.15 3.02 -29.86
N GLY A 1114 11.23 4.33 -29.65
CA GLY A 1114 12.37 4.98 -29.00
C GLY A 1114 13.26 5.77 -29.95
N TYR A 1115 14.45 6.10 -29.48
CA TYR A 1115 15.45 6.90 -30.20
C TYR A 1115 16.81 6.24 -30.05
N GLU A 1116 17.68 6.47 -31.04
CA GLU A 1116 19.06 6.00 -31.05
C GLU A 1116 19.17 4.51 -30.66
N ASP A 1117 19.98 4.18 -29.65
CA ASP A 1117 20.26 2.81 -29.22
C ASP A 1117 19.01 2.07 -28.73
N VAL A 1118 18.05 2.76 -28.10
CA VAL A 1118 16.78 2.17 -27.64
C VAL A 1118 15.97 1.68 -28.84
N LYS A 1119 15.93 2.47 -29.92
CA LYS A 1119 15.24 2.08 -31.13
C LYS A 1119 15.95 0.91 -31.82
N LEU A 1120 17.28 0.96 -31.93
CA LEU A 1120 18.06 -0.11 -32.56
C LEU A 1120 17.90 -1.45 -31.84
N ALA A 1121 17.86 -1.44 -30.51
CA ALA A 1121 17.58 -2.64 -29.71
C ALA A 1121 16.18 -3.22 -30.01
N ASN A 1122 15.15 -2.36 -30.05
CA ASN A 1122 13.79 -2.78 -30.39
C ASN A 1122 13.67 -3.27 -31.84
N VAL A 1123 14.44 -2.70 -32.78
CA VAL A 1123 14.50 -3.17 -34.17
C VAL A 1123 15.07 -4.59 -34.25
N LYS A 1124 16.11 -4.89 -33.46
CA LYS A 1124 16.65 -6.26 -33.39
C LYS A 1124 15.57 -7.25 -32.96
N GLN A 1125 14.89 -6.95 -31.85
CA GLN A 1125 13.79 -7.78 -31.34
C GLN A 1125 12.64 -7.91 -32.36
N TYR A 1126 12.30 -6.82 -33.06
CA TYR A 1126 11.33 -6.82 -34.14
C TYR A 1126 11.72 -7.77 -35.27
N ARG A 1127 12.97 -7.73 -35.73
CA ARG A 1127 13.45 -8.60 -36.82
C ARG A 1127 13.44 -10.07 -36.39
N ASP A 1128 13.87 -10.35 -35.16
CA ASP A 1128 13.85 -11.72 -34.60
C ASP A 1128 12.40 -12.25 -34.57
N ARG A 1129 11.46 -11.49 -34.00
CA ARG A 1129 10.04 -11.89 -33.94
C ARG A 1129 9.36 -11.96 -35.31
N GLN A 1130 9.72 -11.07 -36.23
CA GLN A 1130 9.23 -11.08 -37.60
C GLN A 1130 9.61 -12.38 -38.31
N GLN A 1131 10.86 -12.83 -38.14
CA GLN A 1131 11.33 -14.09 -38.72
C GLN A 1131 10.59 -15.30 -38.14
N GLU A 1132 10.34 -15.32 -36.82
CA GLU A 1132 9.56 -16.38 -36.17
C GLU A 1132 8.13 -16.49 -36.76
N ILE A 1133 7.43 -15.35 -36.91
CA ILE A 1133 6.07 -15.33 -37.46
C ILE A 1133 6.06 -15.75 -38.94
N LEU A 1134 7.04 -15.28 -39.72
CA LEU A 1134 7.16 -15.65 -41.14
C LEU A 1134 7.51 -17.13 -41.34
N ALA A 1135 8.29 -17.73 -40.43
CA ALA A 1135 8.57 -19.17 -40.44
C ALA A 1135 7.29 -19.97 -40.13
N ARG A 1136 6.52 -19.56 -39.11
CA ARG A 1136 5.22 -20.18 -38.78
C ARG A 1136 4.23 -20.15 -39.95
N LEU A 1137 4.22 -19.05 -40.71
CA LEU A 1137 3.39 -18.91 -41.91
C LEU A 1137 3.87 -19.76 -43.10
N ALA A 1138 5.13 -20.20 -43.11
CA ALA A 1138 5.70 -21.03 -44.18
C ALA A 1138 5.49 -22.54 -43.94
N ASP A 1139 5.27 -22.97 -42.70
CA ASP A 1139 5.12 -24.39 -42.31
C ASP A 1139 3.66 -24.92 -42.40
N LEU A 1140 2.70 -24.14 -42.92
CA LEU A 1140 1.32 -24.60 -43.13
C LEU A 1140 1.24 -25.58 -44.32
N PRO A 1141 0.68 -26.80 -44.15
CA PRO A 1141 0.64 -27.80 -45.21
C PRO A 1141 -0.31 -27.41 -46.34
N VAL A 1142 0.14 -27.60 -47.58
CA VAL A 1142 -0.70 -27.51 -48.78
C VAL A 1142 -1.67 -28.69 -48.78
N PRO A 1143 -3.00 -28.51 -48.84
CA PRO A 1143 -3.92 -29.63 -49.03
C PRO A 1143 -3.65 -30.25 -50.40
N THR A 1144 -3.28 -31.52 -50.44
CA THR A 1144 -3.30 -32.30 -51.67
C THR A 1144 -4.74 -32.41 -52.16
N ALA A 1145 -4.93 -32.06 -53.44
CA ALA A 1145 -6.20 -32.02 -54.16
C ALA A 1145 -7.06 -33.29 -54.04
#